data_AF-A0A970SYK5-F1
#
_entry.id   AF-A0A970SYK5-F1
#
_cell.length_a   1.000
_cell.length_b   1.000
_cell.length_c   1.000
_cell.angle_alpha   90.00
_cell.angle_beta   90.00
_cell.angle_gamma   90.00
#
_symmetry.space_group_name_H-M   'P 1'
#
loop_
_entity.id
_entity.type
_entity.pdbx_description
1 polymer ?
#
loop_
_entity_poly.entity_id
_entity_poly.type
_entity_poly.pdbx_seq_one_letter_code
_entity_poly.pdbx_strand_id
1 'polypeptide(L)'
;MCSVKKICNYLNLKTELADKSISKVCCQANQIVPDCAYFCIKGETFDSYNVRTSILRKNSVTVFTDKPIQGINCVYIENPHEGYVELARLSRNNYCVHSVAVTGSIGKTSQKEMLYATLSAAAKTLRTSGSSNSKLAGANTILNFNEDTVFAVYEMGLRRPNNTFRSYSELVQPELCVITNIGNSHIENFRDQNHILDEKLYITSGMSPDGVLVINGDDKTLTGRTYPFHTITFAINNQKADYVAEDIIVNNDSIVFNAVYDKGSIPIRLNVPGRHNIFNALACVAVGKHFGLTDEQITTGLGRFTTSGYRQNVLTGYRNNTIILDCLNATPESMESGFEMLKDLQIDEGARKIAILGHMMRLGRLSEKLHREVGQKLAEYDFDIVVTYSGHSEYITEELKSRGKNAHHFYSKQDVIEFLEKSVQPHDALLFKGVDKFCKFADIYYGLTRNLELPPYSYYGPLADDFSLHTDAKAFAVVDCTTRTILAGKNIEEKLEVASLAMIVSALTAIENRSMDETVTISPISVKGGRNGSNIKLVAGQQYRLSDLLKASMLRSAFDAMTAVAEHVGKNIDTFVEMMNQVALKAGAVNTFFTNPTGRPDASGYSTARDMAMIVSYAVSNRIFQQLMSLTSCSITELVSGREKETTTTLPLLKHESKPVYLDYYCDCAIGIKAGKNAHSKQCVASCAKTAEGYIAAIILGADDYEYNRFSFLDTARILRSSQKSPGPPSPAYSSVYV
;
A
#
# COMPACT_ATOMS: atom_id res chain seq x y z
N MET A 1 -20.44 14.08 19.67
CA MET A 1 -20.17 15.26 18.83
C MET A 1 -19.31 16.28 19.58
N CYS A 2 -18.33 16.89 18.90
CA CYS A 2 -17.40 17.88 19.44
C CYS A 2 -17.65 19.24 18.77
N SER A 3 -17.39 20.37 19.46
CA SER A 3 -17.52 21.73 18.90
C SER A 3 -16.26 22.55 19.14
N VAL A 4 -16.09 23.67 18.42
CA VAL A 4 -14.94 24.58 18.58
C VAL A 4 -14.81 25.05 20.04
N LYS A 5 -15.91 25.52 20.66
CA LYS A 5 -15.86 25.96 22.06
C LYS A 5 -15.59 24.81 23.01
N LYS A 6 -16.11 23.60 22.72
CA LYS A 6 -15.83 22.43 23.55
C LYS A 6 -14.35 22.05 23.54
N ILE A 7 -13.69 22.07 22.37
CA ILE A 7 -12.23 21.86 22.27
C ILE A 7 -11.48 22.95 23.03
N CYS A 8 -11.87 24.22 22.85
CA CYS A 8 -11.23 25.33 23.57
C CYS A 8 -11.37 25.19 25.09
N ASN A 9 -12.55 24.80 25.58
CA ASN A 9 -12.79 24.56 27.00
C ASN A 9 -11.93 23.41 27.53
N TYR A 10 -11.83 22.30 26.81
CA TYR A 10 -10.95 21.18 27.20
C TYR A 10 -9.48 21.61 27.31
N LEU A 11 -9.03 22.46 26.39
CA LEU A 11 -7.65 22.95 26.34
C LEU A 11 -7.42 24.25 27.13
N ASN A 12 -8.42 24.75 27.87
CA ASN A 12 -8.39 26.03 28.56
C ASN A 12 -7.98 27.24 27.68
N LEU A 13 -8.43 27.23 26.42
CA LEU A 13 -8.17 28.28 25.44
C LEU A 13 -9.33 29.27 25.36
N LYS A 14 -9.02 30.53 25.10
CA LYS A 14 -10.02 31.55 24.77
C LYS A 14 -10.17 31.64 23.26
N THR A 15 -11.41 31.76 22.79
CA THR A 15 -11.71 31.97 21.37
C THR A 15 -12.89 32.93 21.22
N GLU A 16 -12.79 33.83 20.24
CA GLU A 16 -13.88 34.70 19.81
C GLU A 16 -14.69 34.07 18.67
N LEU A 17 -14.28 32.90 18.18
CA LEU A 17 -14.98 32.19 17.12
C LEU A 17 -16.37 31.73 17.59
N ALA A 18 -17.34 31.78 16.67
CA ALA A 18 -18.66 31.20 16.87
C ALA A 18 -18.54 29.69 17.15
N ASP A 19 -19.44 29.17 17.99
CA ASP A 19 -19.43 27.74 18.28
C ASP A 19 -19.93 26.95 17.07
N LYS A 20 -19.06 26.11 16.51
CA LYS A 20 -19.35 25.28 15.34
C LYS A 20 -19.10 23.83 15.67
N SER A 21 -19.92 22.95 15.10
CA SER A 21 -19.69 21.50 15.16
C SER A 21 -18.38 21.15 14.47
N ILE A 22 -17.65 20.18 15.03
CA ILE A 22 -16.42 19.64 14.48
C ILE A 22 -16.66 18.21 14.02
N SER A 23 -16.45 17.97 12.73
CA SER A 23 -16.60 16.65 12.10
C SER A 23 -15.44 15.71 12.44
N LYS A 24 -14.24 16.26 12.57
CA LYS A 24 -13.00 15.51 12.81
C LYS A 24 -11.94 16.39 13.45
N VAL A 25 -11.08 15.81 14.28
CA VAL A 25 -9.85 16.43 14.76
C VAL A 25 -8.67 15.77 14.04
N CYS A 26 -7.75 16.56 13.49
CA CYS A 26 -6.60 16.02 12.77
C CYS A 26 -5.36 16.94 12.83
N CYS A 27 -4.21 16.38 12.48
CA CYS A 27 -2.94 17.12 12.46
C CYS A 27 -2.05 16.79 11.24
N GLN A 28 -2.61 16.09 10.26
CA GLN A 28 -1.94 15.74 9.00
C GLN A 28 -2.71 16.31 7.82
N ALA A 29 -2.01 16.86 6.83
CA ALA A 29 -2.63 17.52 5.68
C ALA A 29 -3.65 16.63 4.92
N ASN A 30 -3.33 15.34 4.73
CA ASN A 30 -4.19 14.38 4.03
C ASN A 30 -5.45 13.97 4.82
N GLN A 31 -5.56 14.36 6.09
CA GLN A 31 -6.73 14.08 6.93
C GLN A 31 -7.70 15.26 7.04
N ILE A 32 -7.33 16.43 6.48
CA ILE A 32 -8.15 17.65 6.54
C ILE A 32 -9.42 17.42 5.71
N VAL A 33 -10.58 17.60 6.35
CA VAL A 33 -11.92 17.50 5.76
C VAL A 33 -12.74 18.75 6.11
N PRO A 34 -13.85 19.06 5.42
CA PRO A 34 -14.75 20.15 5.83
C PRO A 34 -15.19 20.04 7.30
N ASP A 35 -15.36 21.18 7.96
CA ASP A 35 -15.73 21.30 9.38
C ASP A 35 -14.78 20.59 10.37
N CYS A 36 -13.51 20.34 10.00
CA CYS A 36 -12.54 19.76 10.92
C CYS A 36 -11.83 20.80 11.80
N ALA A 37 -11.31 20.34 12.93
CA ALA A 37 -10.31 21.03 13.74
C ALA A 37 -8.92 20.53 13.33
N TYR A 38 -8.11 21.39 12.73
CA TYR A 38 -6.75 21.08 12.29
C TYR A 38 -5.71 21.68 13.23
N PHE A 39 -4.82 20.85 13.78
CA PHE A 39 -3.71 21.29 14.62
C PHE A 39 -2.43 21.43 13.79
N CYS A 40 -1.87 22.64 13.74
CA CYS A 40 -0.69 22.97 12.95
C CYS A 40 0.60 22.57 13.70
N ILE A 41 1.01 21.31 13.57
CA ILE A 41 2.15 20.74 14.31
C ILE A 41 3.49 21.01 13.60
N LYS A 42 4.57 21.22 14.37
CA LYS A 42 5.94 21.40 13.85
C LYS A 42 6.35 20.24 12.92
N GLY A 43 6.71 20.58 11.67
CA GLY A 43 7.03 19.63 10.59
C GLY A 43 6.03 19.69 9.43
N GLU A 44 4.77 20.04 9.71
CA GLU A 44 3.72 20.38 8.75
C GLU A 44 3.27 21.82 9.05
N THR A 45 4.12 22.80 8.74
CA THR A 45 3.78 24.21 8.96
C THR A 45 2.59 24.60 8.08
N PHE A 46 1.80 25.58 8.51
CA PHE A 46 0.77 26.17 7.64
C PHE A 46 1.35 26.59 6.29
N ASP A 47 2.58 27.11 6.29
CA ASP A 47 3.29 27.56 5.09
C ASP A 47 3.69 26.43 4.13
N SER A 48 3.57 25.16 4.56
CA SER A 48 3.69 24.04 3.63
C SER A 48 2.55 24.09 2.61
N TYR A 49 2.93 23.99 1.33
CA TYR A 49 1.99 24.13 0.22
C TYR A 49 0.74 23.24 0.37
N ASN A 50 0.93 22.00 0.83
CA ASN A 50 -0.14 21.03 1.02
C ASN A 50 -1.14 21.43 2.13
N VAL A 51 -0.66 21.95 3.26
CA VAL A 51 -1.53 22.34 4.39
C VAL A 51 -2.32 23.60 4.05
N ARG A 52 -1.65 24.67 3.57
CA ARG A 52 -2.31 25.91 3.15
C ARG A 52 -3.37 25.67 2.09
N THR A 53 -3.04 24.86 1.09
CA THR A 53 -3.95 24.56 -0.02
C THR A 53 -5.14 23.73 0.47
N SER A 54 -4.92 22.75 1.35
CA SER A 54 -5.99 21.92 1.91
C SER A 54 -6.96 22.73 2.76
N ILE A 55 -6.46 23.63 3.61
CA ILE A 55 -7.29 24.48 4.49
C ILE A 55 -8.07 25.52 3.68
N LEU A 56 -7.41 26.19 2.71
CA LEU A 56 -8.07 27.23 1.91
C LEU A 56 -9.13 26.67 0.96
N ARG A 57 -8.99 25.42 0.50
CA ARG A 57 -9.99 24.77 -0.37
C ARG A 57 -11.22 24.29 0.41
N LYS A 58 -11.02 23.85 1.66
CA LYS A 58 -12.07 23.32 2.52
C LYS A 58 -12.62 24.47 3.36
N ASN A 59 -13.63 25.15 2.82
CA ASN A 59 -14.39 26.14 3.59
C ASN A 59 -14.79 25.50 4.93
N SER A 60 -14.67 26.27 6.03
CA SER A 60 -15.05 25.94 7.42
C SER A 60 -14.06 25.20 8.34
N VAL A 61 -12.81 24.95 7.92
CA VAL A 61 -11.77 24.41 8.83
C VAL A 61 -11.43 25.41 9.94
N THR A 62 -11.33 24.91 11.18
CA THR A 62 -10.82 25.68 12.32
C THR A 62 -9.38 25.26 12.62
N VAL A 63 -8.44 26.20 12.59
CA VAL A 63 -7.00 25.92 12.70
C VAL A 63 -6.49 26.28 14.09
N PHE A 64 -5.89 25.32 14.79
CA PHE A 64 -5.20 25.51 16.05
C PHE A 64 -3.71 25.75 15.77
N THR A 65 -3.22 26.95 16.06
CA THR A 65 -1.91 27.45 15.60
C THR A 65 -1.27 28.42 16.61
N ASP A 66 0.06 28.48 16.61
CA ASP A 66 0.87 29.38 17.46
C ASP A 66 1.00 30.79 16.86
N LYS A 67 0.44 31.02 15.68
CA LYS A 67 0.39 32.33 15.02
C LYS A 67 -0.93 32.49 14.26
N PRO A 68 -1.56 33.68 14.28
CA PRO A 68 -2.77 33.93 13.50
C PRO A 68 -2.48 33.86 11.99
N ILE A 69 -3.45 33.36 11.23
CA ILE A 69 -3.35 33.25 9.77
C ILE A 69 -4.47 34.06 9.13
N GLN A 70 -4.09 35.04 8.30
CA GLN A 70 -5.04 35.96 7.68
C GLN A 70 -6.05 35.19 6.81
N GLY A 71 -7.35 35.48 7.01
CA GLY A 71 -8.44 34.90 6.23
C GLY A 71 -8.87 33.48 6.67
N ILE A 72 -8.36 32.97 7.78
CA ILE A 72 -8.67 31.63 8.29
C ILE A 72 -9.14 31.72 9.75
N ASN A 73 -10.16 30.94 10.09
CA ASN A 73 -10.63 30.80 11.48
C ASN A 73 -9.55 30.11 12.31
N CYS A 74 -8.83 30.88 13.11
CA CYS A 74 -7.74 30.38 13.94
C CYS A 74 -8.12 30.42 15.43
N VAL A 75 -7.74 29.38 16.15
CA VAL A 75 -7.64 29.39 17.61
C VAL A 75 -6.16 29.42 17.97
N TYR A 76 -5.76 30.44 18.74
CA TYR A 76 -4.39 30.55 19.19
C TYR A 76 -4.09 29.48 20.24
N ILE A 77 -2.99 28.76 20.04
CA ILE A 77 -2.42 27.84 21.03
C ILE A 77 -0.90 27.89 20.93
N GLU A 78 -0.23 28.12 22.07
CA GLU A 78 1.23 28.28 22.12
C GLU A 78 1.97 27.05 21.56
N ASN A 79 1.46 25.85 21.85
CA ASN A 79 2.03 24.60 21.37
C ASN A 79 0.94 23.69 20.78
N PRO A 80 0.68 23.75 19.45
CA PRO A 80 -0.31 22.91 18.79
C PRO A 80 -0.06 21.40 18.96
N HIS A 81 1.20 20.98 19.06
CA HIS A 81 1.53 19.57 19.27
C HIS A 81 1.08 19.10 20.65
N GLU A 82 1.39 19.85 21.70
CA GLU A 82 0.96 19.53 23.06
C GLU A 82 -0.55 19.63 23.21
N GLY A 83 -1.19 20.64 22.62
CA GLY A 83 -2.65 20.74 22.60
C GLY A 83 -3.34 19.55 21.93
N TYR A 84 -2.79 19.05 20.82
CA TYR A 84 -3.35 17.87 20.16
C TYR A 84 -3.26 16.61 21.03
N VAL A 85 -2.10 16.39 21.66
CA VAL A 85 -1.87 15.26 22.57
C VAL A 85 -2.74 15.37 23.83
N GLU A 86 -2.88 16.58 24.38
CA GLU A 86 -3.69 16.85 25.55
C GLU A 86 -5.18 16.65 25.25
N LEU A 87 -5.66 17.08 24.09
CA LEU A 87 -7.02 16.82 23.64
C LEU A 87 -7.29 15.32 23.52
N ALA A 88 -6.33 14.56 22.98
CA ALA A 88 -6.44 13.10 22.92
C ALA A 88 -6.51 12.50 24.34
N ARG A 89 -5.65 12.94 25.27
CA ARG A 89 -5.65 12.50 26.67
C ARG A 89 -7.02 12.73 27.33
N LEU A 90 -7.57 13.93 27.20
CA LEU A 90 -8.87 14.29 27.75
C LEU A 90 -10.02 13.52 27.08
N SER A 91 -9.93 13.33 25.76
CA SER A 91 -10.92 12.57 24.99
C SER A 91 -10.93 11.09 25.36
N ARG A 92 -9.77 10.50 25.66
CA ARG A 92 -9.63 9.08 25.99
C ARG A 92 -10.54 8.68 27.15
N ASN A 93 -10.64 9.51 28.17
CA ASN A 93 -11.42 9.23 29.39
C ASN A 93 -12.93 9.15 29.15
N ASN A 94 -13.42 9.52 27.96
CA ASN A 94 -14.83 9.43 27.60
C ASN A 94 -15.21 8.06 27.01
N TYR A 95 -14.24 7.16 26.79
CA TYR A 95 -14.47 5.86 26.18
C TYR A 95 -13.88 4.73 27.02
N CYS A 96 -14.63 3.64 27.16
CA CYS A 96 -14.18 2.40 27.80
C CYS A 96 -13.49 1.50 26.77
N VAL A 97 -12.29 1.89 26.31
CA VAL A 97 -11.50 1.12 25.34
C VAL A 97 -10.40 0.33 26.05
N HIS A 98 -10.36 -0.98 25.78
CA HIS A 98 -9.29 -1.87 26.20
C HIS A 98 -8.04 -1.62 25.35
N SER A 99 -6.97 -1.13 25.98
CA SER A 99 -5.75 -0.72 25.29
C SER A 99 -4.65 -1.76 25.44
N VAL A 100 -4.03 -2.15 24.31
CA VAL A 100 -2.86 -3.02 24.26
C VAL A 100 -1.67 -2.22 23.71
N ALA A 101 -0.58 -2.14 24.46
CA ALA A 101 0.65 -1.49 23.99
C ALA A 101 1.72 -2.53 23.62
N VAL A 102 2.44 -2.31 22.52
CA VAL A 102 3.45 -3.24 22.00
C VAL A 102 4.78 -2.52 21.84
N THR A 103 5.84 -3.12 22.38
CA THR A 103 7.22 -2.72 22.07
C THR A 103 8.15 -3.92 21.92
N GLY A 104 9.42 -3.61 21.61
CA GLY A 104 10.51 -4.55 21.46
C GLY A 104 11.57 -3.99 20.51
N SER A 105 12.70 -4.67 20.37
CA SER A 105 13.71 -4.28 19.40
C SER A 105 13.26 -4.64 17.98
N ILE A 106 12.69 -5.84 17.78
CA ILE A 106 12.17 -6.35 16.49
C ILE A 106 10.75 -6.89 16.65
N GLY A 107 9.98 -6.95 15.56
CA GLY A 107 8.65 -7.59 15.55
C GLY A 107 7.49 -6.70 15.94
N LYS A 108 7.73 -5.51 16.52
CA LYS A 108 6.71 -4.53 16.95
C LYS A 108 5.51 -4.37 15.99
N THR A 109 5.76 -4.03 14.73
CA THR A 109 4.70 -3.78 13.76
C THR A 109 3.95 -5.06 13.41
N SER A 110 4.66 -6.18 13.21
CA SER A 110 4.04 -7.48 12.95
C SER A 110 3.16 -7.90 14.12
N GLN A 111 3.65 -7.74 15.35
CA GLN A 111 2.88 -8.01 16.57
C GLN A 111 1.64 -7.11 16.68
N LYS A 112 1.76 -5.80 16.43
CA LYS A 112 0.64 -4.86 16.45
C LYS A 112 -0.42 -5.19 15.38
N GLU A 113 0.00 -5.52 14.15
CA GLU A 113 -0.92 -5.90 13.07
C GLU A 113 -1.59 -7.26 13.34
N MET A 114 -0.86 -8.23 13.90
CA MET A 114 -1.40 -9.55 14.25
C MET A 114 -2.38 -9.47 15.44
N LEU A 115 -2.08 -8.67 16.47
CA LEU A 115 -3.01 -8.37 17.55
C LEU A 115 -4.25 -7.64 17.04
N TYR A 116 -4.09 -6.68 16.14
CA TYR A 116 -5.22 -6.02 15.51
C TYR A 116 -6.11 -7.01 14.77
N ALA A 117 -5.54 -7.92 13.96
CA ALA A 117 -6.32 -8.93 13.25
C ALA A 117 -7.04 -9.88 14.21
N THR A 118 -6.37 -10.28 15.30
CA THR A 118 -6.91 -11.14 16.36
C THR A 118 -8.09 -10.48 17.08
N LEU A 119 -7.92 -9.26 17.58
CA LEU A 119 -8.96 -8.54 18.31
C LEU A 119 -10.11 -8.09 17.40
N SER A 120 -9.82 -7.75 16.14
CA SER A 120 -10.83 -7.39 15.13
C SER A 120 -11.74 -8.55 14.75
N ALA A 121 -11.35 -9.80 15.01
CA ALA A 121 -12.23 -10.95 14.83
C ALA A 121 -13.35 -11.00 15.88
N ALA A 122 -13.20 -10.29 17.00
CA ALA A 122 -14.18 -10.25 18.09
C ALA A 122 -14.95 -8.93 18.17
N ALA A 123 -14.27 -7.78 17.99
CA ALA A 123 -14.91 -6.48 18.11
C ALA A 123 -14.17 -5.37 17.34
N LYS A 124 -14.82 -4.21 17.17
CA LYS A 124 -14.23 -3.04 16.51
C LYS A 124 -12.96 -2.62 17.23
N THR A 125 -11.85 -2.78 16.53
CA THR A 125 -10.51 -2.51 17.05
C THR A 125 -9.88 -1.39 16.24
N LEU A 126 -9.13 -0.51 16.89
CA LEU A 126 -8.29 0.49 16.23
C LEU A 126 -6.80 0.21 16.49
N ARG A 127 -5.92 0.81 15.70
CA ARG A 127 -4.47 0.69 15.90
C ARG A 127 -3.70 1.92 15.44
N THR A 128 -2.44 2.03 15.83
CA THR A 128 -1.53 3.00 15.20
C THR A 128 -1.28 2.65 13.73
N SER A 129 -1.31 3.64 12.83
CA SER A 129 -1.26 3.43 11.39
C SER A 129 0.15 3.09 10.87
N GLY A 130 0.26 2.05 10.05
CA GLY A 130 1.53 1.63 9.44
C GLY A 130 2.59 1.30 10.50
N SER A 131 3.83 1.77 10.30
CA SER A 131 4.92 1.64 11.29
C SER A 131 5.04 2.85 12.24
N SER A 132 3.98 3.68 12.32
CA SER A 132 3.97 4.85 13.19
C SER A 132 3.92 4.43 14.66
N ASN A 133 4.92 4.89 15.41
CA ASN A 133 5.17 4.44 16.79
C ASN A 133 5.51 5.57 17.75
N SER A 134 5.10 6.80 17.40
CA SER A 134 5.27 8.00 18.20
C SER A 134 4.04 8.28 19.06
N LYS A 135 4.22 9.07 20.12
CA LYS A 135 3.11 9.56 20.96
C LYS A 135 2.01 10.25 20.15
N LEU A 136 2.40 10.98 19.11
CA LEU A 136 1.46 11.63 18.19
C LEU A 136 0.60 10.62 17.43
N ALA A 137 1.17 9.47 17.02
CA ALA A 137 0.41 8.42 16.36
C ALA A 137 -0.65 7.82 17.30
N GLY A 138 -0.31 7.60 18.57
CA GLY A 138 -1.29 7.14 19.56
C GLY A 138 -2.37 8.18 19.86
N ALA A 139 -2.01 9.46 19.97
CA ALA A 139 -2.98 10.54 20.09
C ALA A 139 -3.97 10.55 18.90
N ASN A 140 -3.46 10.37 17.69
CA ASN A 140 -4.30 10.24 16.50
C ASN A 140 -5.24 9.03 16.57
N THR A 141 -4.77 7.87 17.02
CA THR A 141 -5.64 6.69 17.20
C THR A 141 -6.75 6.96 18.22
N ILE A 142 -6.44 7.59 19.36
CA ILE A 142 -7.42 7.94 20.41
C ILE A 142 -8.49 8.91 19.89
N LEU A 143 -8.10 9.92 19.11
CA LEU A 143 -9.05 10.91 18.56
C LEU A 143 -9.99 10.33 17.50
N ASN A 144 -9.78 9.09 17.05
CA ASN A 144 -10.70 8.36 16.17
C ASN A 144 -11.59 7.36 16.93
N PHE A 145 -11.53 7.33 18.27
CA PHE A 145 -12.44 6.53 19.09
C PHE A 145 -13.89 6.98 18.87
N ASN A 146 -14.79 5.99 18.90
CA ASN A 146 -16.23 6.17 18.91
C ASN A 146 -16.86 5.14 19.86
N GLU A 147 -18.17 5.24 20.06
CA GLU A 147 -18.92 4.40 21.01
C GLU A 147 -18.82 2.89 20.73
N ASP A 148 -18.61 2.50 19.47
CA ASP A 148 -18.46 1.09 19.10
C ASP A 148 -17.02 0.57 19.29
N THR A 149 -16.05 1.45 19.56
CA THR A 149 -14.64 1.05 19.66
C THR A 149 -14.42 0.28 20.96
N VAL A 150 -14.01 -0.98 20.87
CA VAL A 150 -13.79 -1.85 22.03
C VAL A 150 -12.31 -1.98 22.37
N PHE A 151 -11.46 -2.14 21.34
CA PHE A 151 -10.03 -2.36 21.52
C PHE A 151 -9.18 -1.30 20.80
N ALA A 152 -7.99 -1.03 21.32
CA ALA A 152 -6.98 -0.24 20.63
C ALA A 152 -5.57 -0.82 20.82
N VAL A 153 -4.83 -1.00 19.72
CA VAL A 153 -3.47 -1.55 19.71
C VAL A 153 -2.43 -0.49 19.33
N TYR A 154 -1.48 -0.23 20.21
CA TYR A 154 -0.49 0.84 20.06
C TYR A 154 0.93 0.29 19.87
N GLU A 155 1.56 0.62 18.74
CA GLU A 155 3.01 0.42 18.60
C GLU A 155 3.77 1.55 19.31
N MET A 156 4.72 1.19 20.17
CA MET A 156 5.60 2.12 20.87
C MET A 156 7.07 1.87 20.50
N GLY A 157 7.70 2.88 19.89
CA GLY A 157 9.06 2.78 19.33
C GLY A 157 10.08 3.62 20.08
N LEU A 158 11.08 2.98 20.69
CA LEU A 158 12.11 3.65 21.48
C LEU A 158 13.23 4.14 20.54
N ARG A 159 13.54 5.45 20.59
CA ARG A 159 14.61 6.05 19.78
C ARG A 159 15.75 6.65 20.61
N ARG A 160 15.43 7.25 21.75
CA ARG A 160 16.37 7.92 22.65
C ARG A 160 15.98 7.62 24.09
N PRO A 161 16.94 7.64 25.02
CA PRO A 161 16.65 7.59 26.44
C PRO A 161 15.88 8.84 26.89
N ASN A 162 15.66 8.98 28.20
CA ASN A 162 14.94 10.06 28.87
C ASN A 162 13.43 9.83 28.99
N ASN A 163 13.03 8.59 29.30
CA ASN A 163 11.67 8.26 29.72
C ASN A 163 10.60 8.62 28.68
N THR A 164 10.95 8.68 27.41
CA THR A 164 10.04 9.11 26.33
C THR A 164 8.79 8.22 26.24
N PHE A 165 8.95 6.95 26.59
CA PHE A 165 7.89 5.96 26.70
C PHE A 165 6.90 6.24 27.82
N ARG A 166 7.33 6.84 28.94
CA ARG A 166 6.48 7.09 30.11
C ARG A 166 5.28 7.93 29.71
N SER A 167 5.53 9.11 29.13
CA SER A 167 4.44 10.01 28.71
C SER A 167 3.56 9.44 27.60
N TYR A 168 4.05 8.47 26.82
CA TYR A 168 3.26 7.82 25.79
C TYR A 168 2.40 6.69 26.39
N SER A 169 2.96 5.91 27.31
CA SER A 169 2.22 4.91 28.08
C SER A 169 1.10 5.55 28.91
N GLU A 170 1.39 6.64 29.61
CA GLU A 170 0.41 7.43 30.37
C GLU A 170 -0.71 7.99 29.50
N LEU A 171 -0.43 8.31 28.22
CA LEU A 171 -1.45 8.75 27.27
C LEU A 171 -2.38 7.60 26.86
N VAL A 172 -1.83 6.43 26.52
CA VAL A 172 -2.63 5.31 25.98
C VAL A 172 -3.25 4.44 27.06
N GLN A 173 -2.78 4.54 28.30
CA GLN A 173 -3.24 3.81 29.48
C GLN A 173 -3.49 2.33 29.16
N PRO A 174 -2.43 1.56 28.86
CA PRO A 174 -2.58 0.18 28.44
C PRO A 174 -3.05 -0.69 29.61
N GLU A 175 -4.00 -1.58 29.35
CA GLU A 175 -4.38 -2.65 30.28
C GLU A 175 -3.40 -3.82 30.20
N LEU A 176 -2.89 -4.05 28.99
CA LEU A 176 -1.92 -5.10 28.70
C LEU A 176 -0.77 -4.54 27.86
N CYS A 177 0.46 -4.90 28.23
CA CYS A 177 1.65 -4.57 27.46
C CYS A 177 2.34 -5.83 26.92
N VAL A 178 2.80 -5.80 25.68
CA VAL A 178 3.58 -6.87 25.06
C VAL A 178 5.00 -6.38 24.77
N ILE A 179 6.01 -7.10 25.26
CA ILE A 179 7.41 -6.88 24.91
C ILE A 179 7.92 -8.08 24.11
N THR A 180 8.16 -7.87 22.81
CA THR A 180 8.50 -8.96 21.88
C THR A 180 9.92 -9.52 22.06
N ASN A 181 10.90 -8.64 22.36
CA ASN A 181 12.31 -8.95 22.62
C ASN A 181 13.12 -7.69 22.98
N ILE A 182 14.33 -7.91 23.51
CA ILE A 182 15.38 -6.94 23.79
C ILE A 182 16.65 -7.31 22.99
N GLY A 183 16.87 -6.58 21.91
CA GLY A 183 18.09 -6.65 21.09
C GLY A 183 18.77 -5.29 20.93
N ASN A 184 19.73 -5.18 20.01
CA ASN A 184 20.64 -4.04 19.86
C ASN A 184 20.07 -2.86 19.02
N SER A 185 18.76 -2.79 18.81
CA SER A 185 18.14 -1.71 18.04
C SER A 185 18.40 -0.35 18.71
N HIS A 186 18.94 0.61 17.94
CA HIS A 186 19.27 1.96 18.41
C HIS A 186 20.34 2.04 19.51
N ILE A 187 21.17 0.99 19.66
CA ILE A 187 22.18 0.87 20.72
C ILE A 187 23.17 2.04 20.75
N GLU A 188 23.35 2.79 19.66
CA GLU A 188 24.17 4.00 19.63
C GLU A 188 23.71 5.09 20.62
N ASN A 189 22.46 5.04 21.08
CA ASN A 189 21.89 5.96 22.06
C ASN A 189 21.85 5.38 23.49
N PHE A 190 22.30 4.14 23.71
CA PHE A 190 22.19 3.43 24.99
C PHE A 190 23.54 2.87 25.45
N ARG A 191 23.66 2.59 26.76
CA ARG A 191 24.89 2.03 27.34
C ARG A 191 25.06 0.55 26.99
N ASP A 192 23.98 -0.22 27.15
CA ASP A 192 23.91 -1.66 26.94
C ASP A 192 22.44 -2.11 26.77
N GLN A 193 22.20 -3.41 26.63
CA GLN A 193 20.86 -3.99 26.50
C GLN A 193 20.01 -3.84 27.78
N ASN A 194 20.62 -3.80 28.97
CA ASN A 194 19.89 -3.57 30.22
C ASN A 194 19.31 -2.15 30.25
N HIS A 195 20.07 -1.16 29.77
CA HIS A 195 19.60 0.20 29.63
C HIS A 195 18.47 0.32 28.60
N ILE A 196 18.51 -0.47 27.52
CA ILE A 196 17.40 -0.56 26.55
C ILE A 196 16.15 -1.14 27.21
N LEU A 197 16.29 -2.19 28.03
CA LEU A 197 15.18 -2.76 28.78
C LEU A 197 14.60 -1.75 29.77
N ASP A 198 15.42 -1.06 30.57
CA ASP A 198 14.98 -0.03 31.52
C ASP A 198 14.10 1.02 30.83
N GLU A 199 14.55 1.52 29.67
CA GLU A 199 13.81 2.53 28.90
C GLU A 199 12.55 1.97 28.23
N LYS A 200 12.57 0.70 27.79
CA LYS A 200 11.38 0.03 27.24
C LYS A 200 10.33 -0.25 28.31
N LEU A 201 10.73 -0.52 29.55
CA LEU A 201 9.81 -0.81 30.66
C LEU A 201 8.92 0.37 31.01
N TYR A 202 9.28 1.60 30.63
CA TYR A 202 8.34 2.72 30.71
C TYR A 202 7.05 2.53 29.89
N ILE A 203 6.97 1.51 29.02
CA ILE A 203 5.71 1.07 28.40
C ILE A 203 4.63 0.72 29.44
N THR A 204 5.01 0.32 30.66
CA THR A 204 4.07 -0.03 31.73
C THR A 204 3.67 1.15 32.61
N SER A 205 4.19 2.36 32.36
CA SER A 205 3.99 3.51 33.27
C SER A 205 2.53 3.96 33.41
N GLY A 206 1.72 3.75 32.38
CA GLY A 206 0.29 4.04 32.35
C GLY A 206 -0.59 2.82 32.63
N MET A 207 -0.02 1.66 32.98
CA MET A 207 -0.80 0.49 33.38
C MET A 207 -1.40 0.67 34.77
N SER A 208 -2.56 0.07 35.00
CA SER A 208 -3.09 -0.11 36.36
C SER A 208 -2.23 -1.12 37.14
N PRO A 209 -2.31 -1.16 38.48
CA PRO A 209 -1.63 -2.17 39.29
C PRO A 209 -2.00 -3.61 38.91
N ASP A 210 -3.23 -3.83 38.42
CA ASP A 210 -3.74 -5.13 37.98
C ASP A 210 -3.44 -5.43 36.50
N GLY A 211 -2.70 -4.55 35.82
CA GLY A 211 -2.36 -4.72 34.40
C GLY A 211 -1.46 -5.93 34.16
N VAL A 212 -1.50 -6.43 32.92
CA VAL A 212 -0.77 -7.64 32.52
C VAL A 212 0.41 -7.32 31.60
N LEU A 213 1.56 -7.90 31.92
CA LEU A 213 2.77 -7.81 31.09
C LEU A 213 3.02 -9.14 30.40
N VAL A 214 2.99 -9.15 29.06
CA VAL A 214 3.25 -10.32 28.23
C VAL A 214 4.67 -10.22 27.65
N ILE A 215 5.53 -11.18 27.98
CA ILE A 215 6.95 -11.16 27.59
C ILE A 215 7.38 -12.45 26.89
N ASN A 216 8.42 -12.34 26.07
CA ASN A 216 9.05 -13.49 25.45
C ASN A 216 9.89 -14.27 26.48
N GLY A 217 9.47 -15.50 26.77
CA GLY A 217 10.13 -16.43 27.70
C GLY A 217 11.44 -17.03 27.19
N ASP A 218 11.80 -16.82 25.92
CA ASP A 218 13.11 -17.17 25.35
C ASP A 218 14.13 -16.02 25.44
N ASP A 219 13.68 -14.80 25.74
CA ASP A 219 14.56 -13.64 25.87
C ASP A 219 15.14 -13.56 27.28
N LYS A 220 16.42 -13.92 27.42
CA LYS A 220 17.13 -13.92 28.71
C LYS A 220 17.16 -12.57 29.41
N THR A 221 17.12 -11.47 28.66
CA THR A 221 17.11 -10.12 29.25
C THR A 221 15.76 -9.84 29.90
N LEU A 222 14.67 -10.32 29.28
CA LEU A 222 13.33 -10.23 29.84
C LEU A 222 13.10 -11.19 31.01
N THR A 223 13.52 -12.46 30.89
CA THR A 223 13.31 -13.45 31.95
C THR A 223 14.28 -13.33 33.11
N GLY A 224 15.40 -12.63 32.94
CA GLY A 224 16.40 -12.38 33.98
C GLY A 224 15.98 -11.36 35.04
N ARG A 225 14.73 -10.89 35.02
CA ARG A 225 14.19 -9.87 35.94
C ARG A 225 12.80 -10.23 36.45
N THR A 226 12.47 -9.69 37.61
CA THR A 226 11.13 -9.72 38.20
C THR A 226 10.40 -8.41 37.93
N TYR A 227 9.12 -8.49 37.58
CA TYR A 227 8.28 -7.34 37.29
C TYR A 227 7.20 -7.15 38.36
N PRO A 228 6.80 -5.92 38.68
CA PRO A 228 5.77 -5.63 39.68
C PRO A 228 4.33 -5.79 39.11
N PHE A 229 4.17 -6.59 38.04
CA PHE A 229 2.90 -6.82 37.35
C PHE A 229 2.67 -8.32 37.18
N HIS A 230 1.41 -8.72 37.00
CA HIS A 230 1.13 -10.08 36.57
C HIS A 230 1.79 -10.31 35.20
N THR A 231 2.72 -11.26 35.16
CA THR A 231 3.56 -11.50 33.99
C THR A 231 3.19 -12.83 33.35
N ILE A 232 2.87 -12.78 32.06
CA ILE A 232 2.60 -13.95 31.23
C ILE A 232 3.76 -14.12 30.25
N THR A 233 4.23 -15.35 30.08
CA THR A 233 5.35 -15.70 29.22
C THR A 233 4.89 -16.50 28.00
N PHE A 234 5.43 -16.18 26.83
CA PHE A 234 5.29 -16.98 25.62
C PHE A 234 6.66 -17.42 25.11
N ALA A 235 6.81 -18.64 24.62
CA ALA A 235 8.10 -19.15 24.18
C ALA A 235 7.99 -20.27 23.14
N ILE A 236 9.08 -20.50 22.39
CA ILE A 236 9.23 -21.69 21.55
C ILE A 236 10.19 -22.69 22.23
N ASN A 237 11.28 -22.19 22.82
CA ASN A 237 12.33 -23.05 23.38
C ASN A 237 12.13 -23.32 24.87
N ASN A 238 11.66 -22.33 25.63
CA ASN A 238 11.38 -22.46 27.05
C ASN A 238 10.02 -23.13 27.30
N GLN A 239 10.02 -24.45 27.42
CA GLN A 239 8.83 -25.28 27.68
C GLN A 239 8.18 -25.04 29.06
N LYS A 240 8.77 -24.18 29.91
CA LYS A 240 8.17 -23.75 31.19
C LYS A 240 7.39 -22.44 31.07
N ALA A 241 7.31 -21.85 29.87
CA ALA A 241 6.51 -20.65 29.65
C ALA A 241 5.01 -20.96 29.70
N ASP A 242 4.19 -19.93 29.95
CA ASP A 242 2.74 -20.07 30.09
C ASP A 242 2.05 -20.43 28.76
N TYR A 243 2.63 -20.00 27.64
CA TYR A 243 2.19 -20.29 26.28
C TYR A 243 3.36 -20.80 25.44
N VAL A 244 3.25 -22.03 24.93
CA VAL A 244 4.29 -22.67 24.12
C VAL A 244 3.74 -23.19 22.79
N ALA A 245 4.63 -23.36 21.81
CA ALA A 245 4.28 -23.95 20.52
C ALA A 245 4.79 -25.39 20.44
N GLU A 246 3.89 -26.33 20.17
CA GLU A 246 4.17 -27.73 19.91
C GLU A 246 3.80 -28.11 18.46
N ASP A 247 4.29 -29.25 17.99
CA ASP A 247 3.99 -29.81 16.65
C ASP A 247 4.18 -28.79 15.50
N ILE A 248 5.27 -28.03 15.56
CA ILE A 248 5.56 -26.97 14.59
C ILE A 248 5.90 -27.58 13.23
N ILE A 249 5.07 -27.29 12.23
CA ILE A 249 5.28 -27.60 10.81
C ILE A 249 5.43 -26.28 10.06
N VAL A 250 6.62 -26.05 9.50
CA VAL A 250 6.93 -24.88 8.68
C VAL A 250 6.84 -25.28 7.20
N ASN A 251 5.95 -24.61 6.47
CA ASN A 251 5.84 -24.69 5.02
C ASN A 251 6.28 -23.35 4.39
N ASN A 252 6.45 -23.32 3.07
CA ASN A 252 6.88 -22.12 2.35
C ASN A 252 5.87 -20.96 2.43
N ASP A 253 4.58 -21.26 2.55
CA ASP A 253 3.47 -20.28 2.56
C ASP A 253 2.77 -20.18 3.91
N SER A 254 3.06 -21.09 4.84
CA SER A 254 2.28 -21.26 6.05
C SER A 254 3.05 -21.92 7.18
N ILE A 255 2.62 -21.65 8.41
CA ILE A 255 3.11 -22.35 9.60
C ILE A 255 1.91 -22.91 10.34
N VAL A 256 1.99 -24.19 10.71
CA VAL A 256 0.98 -24.86 11.53
C VAL A 256 1.64 -25.31 12.83
N PHE A 257 0.98 -25.09 13.96
CA PHE A 257 1.45 -25.53 15.27
C PHE A 257 0.29 -25.55 16.28
N ASN A 258 0.49 -26.22 17.41
CA ASN A 258 -0.42 -26.20 18.54
C ASN A 258 0.06 -25.17 19.57
N ALA A 259 -0.76 -24.16 19.88
CA ALA A 259 -0.52 -23.22 20.97
C ALA A 259 -1.03 -23.83 22.29
N VAL A 260 -0.11 -24.34 23.10
CA VAL A 260 -0.39 -25.05 24.35
C VAL A 260 -0.22 -24.09 25.54
N TYR A 261 -1.17 -24.17 26.46
CA TYR A 261 -1.23 -23.37 27.70
C TYR A 261 -1.96 -24.18 28.79
N ASP A 262 -1.89 -23.75 30.05
CA ASP A 262 -2.36 -24.53 31.20
C ASP A 262 -3.82 -25.03 31.11
N LYS A 263 -4.69 -24.30 30.38
CA LYS A 263 -6.11 -24.63 30.23
C LYS A 263 -6.44 -25.38 28.92
N GLY A 264 -5.49 -25.64 28.04
CA GLY A 264 -5.74 -26.39 26.81
C GLY A 264 -4.75 -26.13 25.68
N SER A 265 -5.16 -26.49 24.46
CA SER A 265 -4.37 -26.33 23.24
C SER A 265 -5.24 -25.80 22.11
N ILE A 266 -4.70 -24.88 21.31
CA ILE A 266 -5.38 -24.30 20.14
C ILE A 266 -4.58 -24.63 18.88
N PRO A 267 -5.17 -25.27 17.86
CA PRO A 267 -4.50 -25.46 16.58
C PRO A 267 -4.42 -24.12 15.83
N ILE A 268 -3.21 -23.66 15.54
CA ILE A 268 -2.96 -22.41 14.83
C ILE A 268 -2.43 -22.69 13.43
N ARG A 269 -3.00 -22.01 12.43
CA ARG A 269 -2.44 -21.90 11.09
C ARG A 269 -2.19 -20.43 10.77
N LEU A 270 -0.93 -20.09 10.53
CA LEU A 270 -0.52 -18.79 10.01
C LEU A 270 -0.33 -18.91 8.49
N ASN A 271 -0.92 -18.00 7.72
CA ASN A 271 -0.73 -17.92 6.26
C ASN A 271 0.47 -17.02 5.91
N VAL A 272 1.49 -17.03 6.77
CA VAL A 272 2.73 -16.28 6.61
C VAL A 272 3.91 -17.17 7.01
N PRO A 273 5.03 -17.11 6.28
CA PRO A 273 6.23 -17.87 6.61
C PRO A 273 7.07 -17.20 7.72
N GLY A 274 8.08 -17.93 8.19
CA GLY A 274 9.08 -17.49 9.19
C GLY A 274 8.72 -17.80 10.64
N ARG A 275 9.57 -18.61 11.30
CA ARG A 275 9.36 -19.11 12.68
C ARG A 275 9.15 -18.02 13.72
N HIS A 276 9.70 -16.82 13.52
CA HIS A 276 9.49 -15.70 14.44
C HIS A 276 8.02 -15.27 14.54
N ASN A 277 7.18 -15.58 13.55
CA ASN A 277 5.75 -15.31 13.61
C ASN A 277 5.00 -16.23 14.60
N ILE A 278 5.59 -17.37 14.99
CA ILE A 278 5.06 -18.23 16.05
C ILE A 278 5.09 -17.49 17.39
N PHE A 279 6.19 -16.81 17.72
CA PHE A 279 6.26 -15.95 18.91
C PHE A 279 5.15 -14.90 18.92
N ASN A 280 4.94 -14.24 17.78
CA ASN A 280 3.91 -13.20 17.66
C ASN A 280 2.51 -13.80 17.87
N ALA A 281 2.27 -14.99 17.30
CA ALA A 281 0.99 -15.69 17.43
C ALA A 281 0.74 -16.17 18.85
N LEU A 282 1.74 -16.73 19.55
CA LEU A 282 1.61 -17.10 20.96
C LEU A 282 1.28 -15.89 21.84
N ALA A 283 1.92 -14.75 21.60
CA ALA A 283 1.57 -13.51 22.28
C ALA A 283 0.13 -13.07 21.98
N CYS A 284 -0.36 -13.24 20.75
CA CYS A 284 -1.76 -12.97 20.39
C CYS A 284 -2.74 -13.95 21.05
N VAL A 285 -2.38 -15.23 21.19
CA VAL A 285 -3.17 -16.23 21.93
C VAL A 285 -3.29 -15.81 23.40
N ALA A 286 -2.17 -15.44 24.04
CA ALA A 286 -2.17 -14.96 25.42
C ALA A 286 -3.07 -13.72 25.61
N VAL A 287 -2.99 -12.74 24.69
CA VAL A 287 -3.82 -11.54 24.74
C VAL A 287 -5.29 -11.84 24.46
N GLY A 288 -5.59 -12.66 23.46
CA GLY A 288 -6.96 -13.05 23.13
C GLY A 288 -7.62 -13.79 24.30
N LYS A 289 -6.90 -14.71 24.94
CA LYS A 289 -7.39 -15.43 26.12
C LYS A 289 -7.58 -14.53 27.33
N HIS A 290 -6.70 -13.56 27.54
CA HIS A 290 -6.86 -12.56 28.59
C HIS A 290 -8.18 -11.77 28.44
N PHE A 291 -8.53 -11.38 27.21
CA PHE A 291 -9.79 -10.68 26.92
C PHE A 291 -11.00 -11.61 26.69
N GLY A 292 -10.85 -12.92 26.90
CA GLY A 292 -11.96 -13.88 26.81
C GLY A 292 -12.43 -14.21 25.39
N LEU A 293 -11.59 -14.01 24.36
CA LEU A 293 -11.90 -14.44 23.00
C LEU A 293 -12.01 -15.97 22.91
N THR A 294 -12.90 -16.43 22.03
CA THR A 294 -13.02 -17.87 21.71
C THR A 294 -11.84 -18.35 20.88
N ASP A 295 -11.59 -19.67 20.89
CA ASP A 295 -10.56 -20.28 20.04
C ASP A 295 -10.80 -19.99 18.55
N GLU A 296 -12.06 -19.98 18.12
CA GLU A 296 -12.47 -19.65 16.75
C GLU A 296 -12.13 -18.20 16.38
N GLN A 297 -12.37 -17.24 17.28
CA GLN A 297 -12.02 -15.83 17.04
C GLN A 297 -10.51 -15.65 16.93
N ILE A 298 -9.75 -16.28 17.84
CA ILE A 298 -8.29 -16.20 17.84
C ILE A 298 -7.71 -16.80 16.55
N THR A 299 -8.12 -18.01 16.19
CA THR A 299 -7.66 -18.70 14.97
C THR A 299 -8.07 -17.96 13.70
N THR A 300 -9.30 -17.44 13.62
CA THR A 300 -9.77 -16.61 12.49
C THR A 300 -8.92 -15.36 12.31
N GLY A 301 -8.67 -14.63 13.41
CA GLY A 301 -7.88 -13.40 13.34
C GLY A 301 -6.41 -13.66 12.97
N LEU A 302 -5.79 -14.70 13.54
CA LEU A 302 -4.44 -15.12 13.19
C LEU A 302 -4.32 -15.59 11.73
N GLY A 303 -5.31 -16.34 11.22
CA GLY A 303 -5.34 -16.80 9.84
C GLY A 303 -5.53 -15.67 8.81
N ARG A 304 -6.12 -14.54 9.22
CA ARG A 304 -6.28 -13.33 8.38
C ARG A 304 -5.04 -12.43 8.37
N PHE A 305 -4.08 -12.65 9.26
CA PHE A 305 -2.86 -11.86 9.29
C PHE A 305 -2.05 -12.07 8.00
N THR A 306 -1.68 -10.95 7.37
CA THR A 306 -0.79 -10.94 6.21
C THR A 306 0.36 -9.98 6.44
N THR A 307 1.53 -10.31 5.91
CA THR A 307 2.66 -9.39 5.84
C THR A 307 2.44 -8.37 4.71
N SER A 308 3.01 -7.17 4.83
CA SER A 308 2.86 -6.12 3.83
C SER A 308 4.18 -5.38 3.55
N GLY A 309 4.31 -4.88 2.31
CA GLY A 309 5.44 -4.05 1.88
C GLY A 309 6.75 -4.81 1.70
N TYR A 310 7.82 -4.33 2.34
CA TYR A 310 9.18 -4.89 2.26
C TYR A 310 9.51 -5.78 3.47
N ARG A 311 8.53 -6.47 4.05
CA ARG A 311 8.70 -7.16 5.32
C ARG A 311 8.28 -8.62 5.19
N GLN A 312 9.26 -9.49 5.01
CA GLN A 312 9.11 -10.95 5.01
C GLN A 312 8.09 -11.45 3.97
N ASN A 313 8.06 -10.79 2.82
CA ASN A 313 7.21 -11.22 1.72
C ASN A 313 7.95 -12.25 0.87
N VAL A 314 7.31 -13.41 0.67
CA VAL A 314 7.78 -14.43 -0.27
C VAL A 314 7.13 -14.18 -1.61
N LEU A 315 7.94 -14.04 -2.64
CA LEU A 315 7.54 -13.69 -3.99
C LEU A 315 8.12 -14.69 -4.97
N THR A 316 7.41 -14.97 -6.05
CA THR A 316 7.99 -15.67 -7.20
C THR A 316 8.74 -14.64 -8.05
N GLY A 317 10.04 -14.85 -8.19
CA GLY A 317 10.95 -13.98 -8.91
C GLY A 317 11.35 -14.48 -10.29
N TYR A 318 12.27 -13.73 -10.91
CA TYR A 318 12.90 -14.08 -12.19
C TYR A 318 13.38 -15.54 -12.21
N ARG A 319 13.10 -16.28 -13.30
CA ARG A 319 13.43 -17.71 -13.48
C ARG A 319 12.76 -18.67 -12.47
N ASN A 320 11.54 -18.36 -12.02
CA ASN A 320 10.80 -19.14 -11.01
C ASN A 320 11.53 -19.25 -9.67
N ASN A 321 12.32 -18.24 -9.34
CA ASN A 321 13.04 -18.20 -8.08
C ASN A 321 12.13 -17.86 -6.92
N THR A 322 12.45 -18.32 -5.73
CA THR A 322 11.74 -17.89 -4.53
C THR A 322 12.46 -16.69 -3.92
N ILE A 323 11.79 -15.55 -3.82
CA ILE A 323 12.39 -14.32 -3.28
C ILE A 323 11.79 -14.01 -1.92
N ILE A 324 12.63 -13.90 -0.90
CA ILE A 324 12.27 -13.40 0.43
C ILE A 324 12.66 -11.92 0.50
N LEU A 325 11.68 -11.02 0.52
CA LEU A 325 11.89 -9.58 0.60
C LEU A 325 11.69 -9.07 2.03
N ASP A 326 12.79 -8.78 2.74
CA ASP A 326 12.80 -8.23 4.10
C ASP A 326 13.73 -7.00 4.22
N CYS A 327 13.39 -5.96 3.48
CA CYS A 327 14.19 -4.75 3.30
C CYS A 327 13.67 -3.53 4.09
N LEU A 328 12.77 -3.70 5.06
CA LEU A 328 12.25 -2.53 5.80
C LEU A 328 13.28 -1.96 6.79
N ASN A 329 13.91 -2.83 7.57
CA ASN A 329 14.90 -2.48 8.59
C ASN A 329 15.96 -3.59 8.66
N ALA A 330 17.16 -3.23 9.11
CA ALA A 330 18.25 -4.19 9.31
C ALA A 330 19.01 -3.91 10.61
N THR A 331 19.05 -4.94 11.45
CA THR A 331 19.79 -5.07 12.72
C THR A 331 20.35 -6.49 12.76
N PRO A 332 21.34 -6.80 13.63
CA PRO A 332 21.92 -8.14 13.70
C PRO A 332 20.88 -9.25 13.86
N GLU A 333 19.91 -9.06 14.77
CA GLU A 333 18.92 -10.08 15.07
C GLU A 333 17.82 -10.17 14.00
N SER A 334 17.58 -9.09 13.24
CA SER A 334 16.66 -9.17 12.08
C SER A 334 17.33 -9.80 10.87
N MET A 335 18.65 -9.60 10.69
CA MET A 335 19.43 -10.33 9.67
C MET A 335 19.35 -11.84 9.93
N GLU A 336 19.60 -12.26 11.17
CA GLU A 336 19.48 -13.66 11.59
C GLU A 336 18.08 -14.24 11.36
N SER A 337 17.02 -13.50 11.70
CA SER A 337 15.65 -13.92 11.39
C SER A 337 15.42 -14.15 9.89
N GLY A 338 16.06 -13.37 9.03
CA GLY A 338 16.05 -13.61 7.59
C GLY A 338 16.82 -14.86 7.18
N PHE A 339 17.95 -15.16 7.84
CA PHE A 339 18.75 -16.35 7.58
C PHE A 339 17.97 -17.62 7.94
N GLU A 340 17.33 -17.66 9.10
CA GLU A 340 16.47 -18.78 9.51
C GLU A 340 15.30 -18.95 8.53
N MET A 341 14.70 -17.86 8.06
CA MET A 341 13.62 -17.94 7.07
C MET A 341 14.09 -18.55 5.74
N LEU A 342 15.27 -18.17 5.25
CA LEU A 342 15.84 -18.77 4.03
C LEU A 342 16.27 -20.23 4.27
N LYS A 343 16.76 -20.56 5.47
CA LYS A 343 17.13 -21.93 5.86
C LYS A 343 15.91 -22.85 5.91
N ASP A 344 14.80 -22.41 6.49
CA ASP A 344 13.57 -23.20 6.61
C ASP A 344 12.81 -23.34 5.28
N LEU A 345 13.13 -22.51 4.29
CA LEU A 345 12.51 -22.59 2.98
C LEU A 345 12.85 -23.92 2.29
N GLN A 346 11.82 -24.64 1.88
CA GLN A 346 11.91 -25.82 1.02
C GLN A 346 12.14 -25.36 -0.42
N ILE A 347 13.24 -25.84 -1.01
CA ILE A 347 13.64 -25.50 -2.38
C ILE A 347 13.77 -26.77 -3.21
N ASP A 348 13.65 -26.65 -4.52
CA ASP A 348 13.77 -27.77 -5.46
C ASP A 348 15.16 -28.41 -5.39
N GLU A 349 15.27 -29.70 -5.72
CA GLU A 349 16.55 -30.40 -5.73
C GLU A 349 17.54 -29.73 -6.70
N GLY A 350 18.72 -29.36 -6.20
CA GLY A 350 19.74 -28.62 -6.97
C GLY A 350 19.54 -27.10 -7.02
N ALA A 351 18.45 -26.56 -6.46
CA ALA A 351 18.30 -25.12 -6.25
C ALA A 351 19.25 -24.63 -5.14
N ARG A 352 19.64 -23.35 -5.22
CA ARG A 352 20.62 -22.75 -4.31
C ARG A 352 20.00 -21.68 -3.43
N LYS A 353 20.61 -21.44 -2.26
CA LYS A 353 20.23 -20.39 -1.32
C LYS A 353 21.22 -19.23 -1.42
N ILE A 354 20.70 -18.06 -1.81
CA ILE A 354 21.47 -16.86 -2.06
C ILE A 354 21.03 -15.76 -1.10
N ALA A 355 21.96 -15.19 -0.34
CA ALA A 355 21.68 -14.07 0.56
C ALA A 355 22.20 -12.76 -0.04
N ILE A 356 21.33 -11.76 -0.16
CA ILE A 356 21.63 -10.41 -0.64
C ILE A 356 21.42 -9.42 0.52
N LEU A 357 22.52 -8.97 1.11
CA LEU A 357 22.55 -8.26 2.39
C LEU A 357 23.03 -6.81 2.24
N GLY A 358 22.29 -5.88 2.82
CA GLY A 358 22.62 -4.45 2.80
C GLY A 358 23.29 -3.97 4.08
N HIS A 359 23.79 -2.75 4.04
CA HIS A 359 24.31 -2.05 5.22
C HIS A 359 23.26 -1.96 6.35
N MET A 360 23.66 -2.37 7.58
CA MET A 360 22.86 -2.14 8.79
C MET A 360 23.07 -0.71 9.29
N MET A 361 21.97 0.03 9.41
CA MET A 361 21.97 1.43 9.83
C MET A 361 21.93 1.58 11.35
N ARG A 362 22.37 2.75 11.85
CA ARG A 362 22.20 3.16 13.26
C ARG A 362 22.88 2.20 14.25
N LEU A 363 24.15 1.91 14.01
CA LEU A 363 24.98 1.10 14.92
C LEU A 363 26.13 1.93 15.55
N GLY A 364 26.32 3.17 15.09
CA GLY A 364 27.38 4.06 15.57
C GLY A 364 28.76 3.41 15.52
N ARG A 365 29.53 3.57 16.60
CA ARG A 365 30.88 2.99 16.76
C ARG A 365 30.91 1.45 16.75
N LEU A 366 29.77 0.79 16.97
CA LEU A 366 29.67 -0.68 16.98
C LEU A 366 29.42 -1.25 15.58
N SER A 367 29.30 -0.41 14.55
CA SER A 367 28.91 -0.84 13.21
C SER A 367 29.82 -1.94 12.66
N GLU A 368 31.15 -1.76 12.65
CA GLU A 368 32.07 -2.81 12.18
C GLU A 368 31.91 -4.11 12.97
N LYS A 369 32.02 -4.04 14.31
CA LYS A 369 31.91 -5.19 15.20
C LYS A 369 30.63 -6.00 14.92
N LEU A 370 29.50 -5.33 14.85
CA LEU A 370 28.20 -5.98 14.66
C LEU A 370 28.02 -6.53 13.23
N HIS A 371 28.60 -5.91 12.20
CA HIS A 371 28.61 -6.49 10.86
C HIS A 371 29.49 -7.75 10.80
N ARG A 372 30.65 -7.76 11.49
CA ARG A 372 31.48 -8.97 11.61
C ARG A 372 30.75 -10.08 12.37
N GLU A 373 30.09 -9.78 13.48
CA GLU A 373 29.27 -10.76 14.22
C GLU A 373 28.15 -11.35 13.35
N VAL A 374 27.49 -10.54 12.51
CA VAL A 374 26.52 -11.05 11.53
C VAL A 374 27.20 -11.98 10.52
N GLY A 375 28.38 -11.64 10.00
CA GLY A 375 29.15 -12.51 9.10
C GLY A 375 29.58 -13.84 9.75
N GLN A 376 29.98 -13.80 11.03
CA GLN A 376 30.33 -15.00 11.81
C GLN A 376 29.14 -15.94 11.92
N LYS A 377 27.97 -15.39 12.26
CA LYS A 377 26.75 -16.15 12.41
C LYS A 377 26.23 -16.68 11.09
N LEU A 378 26.31 -15.87 10.03
CA LEU A 378 25.95 -16.25 8.67
C LEU A 378 26.79 -17.42 8.13
N ALA A 379 28.03 -17.57 8.60
CA ALA A 379 28.89 -18.70 8.22
C ALA A 379 28.39 -20.06 8.72
N GLU A 380 27.52 -20.08 9.75
CA GLU A 380 26.87 -21.29 10.28
C GLU A 380 25.73 -21.78 9.39
N TYR A 381 25.33 -20.99 8.38
CA TYR A 381 24.30 -21.34 7.41
C TYR A 381 24.93 -21.83 6.09
N ASP A 382 24.21 -22.73 5.43
CA ASP A 382 24.58 -23.29 4.13
C ASP A 382 23.99 -22.46 3.00
N PHE A 383 24.56 -21.28 2.78
CA PHE A 383 24.25 -20.43 1.63
C PHE A 383 25.33 -20.57 0.55
N ASP A 384 24.90 -20.80 -0.67
CA ASP A 384 25.76 -21.02 -1.83
C ASP A 384 26.46 -19.74 -2.29
N ILE A 385 25.78 -18.60 -2.16
CA ILE A 385 26.28 -17.28 -2.56
C ILE A 385 25.80 -16.24 -1.56
N VAL A 386 26.72 -15.41 -1.06
CA VAL A 386 26.38 -14.20 -0.31
C VAL A 386 26.82 -12.98 -1.10
N VAL A 387 25.88 -12.07 -1.36
CA VAL A 387 26.11 -10.78 -1.96
C VAL A 387 25.87 -9.72 -0.90
N THR A 388 26.83 -8.83 -0.69
CA THR A 388 26.67 -7.66 0.18
C THR A 388 26.71 -6.38 -0.63
N TYR A 389 25.87 -5.42 -0.25
CA TYR A 389 25.72 -4.17 -0.97
C TYR A 389 25.85 -2.96 -0.04
N SER A 390 26.79 -2.07 -0.38
CA SER A 390 26.99 -0.74 0.21
C SER A 390 27.54 -0.72 1.65
N GLY A 391 28.30 0.35 1.96
CA GLY A 391 28.73 0.71 3.31
C GLY A 391 29.47 -0.40 4.07
N HIS A 392 29.25 -0.47 5.38
CA HIS A 392 29.93 -1.45 6.25
C HIS A 392 29.46 -2.90 6.08
N SER A 393 28.60 -3.20 5.09
CA SER A 393 28.28 -4.60 4.76
C SER A 393 29.48 -5.36 4.18
N GLU A 394 30.52 -4.65 3.73
CA GLU A 394 31.81 -5.23 3.33
C GLU A 394 32.42 -6.12 4.44
N TYR A 395 32.30 -5.72 5.71
CA TYR A 395 32.82 -6.51 6.83
C TYR A 395 32.15 -7.89 6.98
N ILE A 396 30.90 -8.04 6.52
CA ILE A 396 30.24 -9.36 6.43
C ILE A 396 30.96 -10.22 5.38
N THR A 397 31.29 -9.63 4.22
CA THR A 397 31.99 -10.33 3.14
C THR A 397 33.42 -10.72 3.55
N GLU A 398 34.16 -9.84 4.21
CA GLU A 398 35.50 -10.15 4.72
C GLU A 398 35.48 -11.35 5.67
N GLU A 399 34.54 -11.37 6.62
CA GLU A 399 34.41 -12.44 7.60
C GLU A 399 34.00 -13.77 6.95
N LEU A 400 33.13 -13.75 5.94
CA LEU A 400 32.77 -14.95 5.18
C LEU A 400 33.93 -15.47 4.34
N LYS A 401 34.66 -14.58 3.66
CA LYS A 401 35.82 -14.95 2.84
C LYS A 401 36.95 -15.56 3.66
N SER A 402 37.23 -15.02 4.85
CA SER A 402 38.26 -15.58 5.74
C SER A 402 37.95 -17.01 6.19
N ARG A 403 36.68 -17.41 6.11
CA ARG A 403 36.17 -18.76 6.39
C ARG A 403 35.95 -19.61 5.13
N GLY A 404 36.41 -19.15 3.98
CA GLY A 404 36.30 -19.88 2.70
C GLY A 404 34.89 -19.92 2.10
N LYS A 405 33.95 -19.08 2.58
CA LYS A 405 32.59 -18.98 2.04
C LYS A 405 32.57 -18.11 0.77
N ASN A 406 31.65 -18.41 -0.14
CA ASN A 406 31.49 -17.70 -1.40
C ASN A 406 30.73 -16.37 -1.20
N ALA A 407 31.47 -15.28 -1.00
CA ALA A 407 30.90 -13.96 -0.72
C ALA A 407 31.46 -12.86 -1.62
N HIS A 408 30.60 -11.93 -2.04
CA HIS A 408 30.93 -10.82 -2.94
C HIS A 408 30.38 -9.50 -2.39
N HIS A 409 31.20 -8.44 -2.41
CA HIS A 409 30.78 -7.10 -2.02
C HIS A 409 30.72 -6.17 -3.22
N PHE A 410 29.70 -5.30 -3.27
CA PHE A 410 29.52 -4.30 -4.31
C PHE A 410 29.14 -2.94 -3.73
N TYR A 411 29.62 -1.89 -4.38
CA TYR A 411 29.27 -0.51 -4.07
C TYR A 411 28.22 0.08 -5.02
N SER A 412 28.04 -0.55 -6.19
CA SER A 412 27.11 -0.12 -7.23
C SER A 412 25.92 -1.08 -7.32
N LYS A 413 24.72 -0.50 -7.39
CA LYS A 413 23.47 -1.24 -7.61
C LYS A 413 23.52 -2.02 -8.92
N GLN A 414 24.06 -1.38 -9.96
CA GLN A 414 24.13 -1.95 -11.30
C GLN A 414 25.01 -3.20 -11.32
N ASP A 415 26.13 -3.16 -10.58
CA ASP A 415 27.06 -4.28 -10.49
C ASP A 415 26.43 -5.47 -9.75
N VAL A 416 25.63 -5.19 -8.71
CA VAL A 416 24.83 -6.23 -8.03
C VAL A 416 23.86 -6.89 -9.01
N ILE A 417 23.12 -6.10 -9.80
CA ILE A 417 22.17 -6.60 -10.79
C ILE A 417 22.91 -7.47 -11.82
N GLU A 418 24.00 -6.97 -12.40
CA GLU A 418 24.78 -7.70 -13.42
C GLU A 418 25.41 -8.99 -12.87
N PHE A 419 25.87 -8.97 -11.61
CA PHE A 419 26.38 -10.17 -10.95
C PHE A 419 25.26 -11.19 -10.74
N LEU A 420 24.10 -10.76 -10.24
CA LEU A 420 22.96 -11.63 -9.98
C LEU A 420 22.38 -12.19 -11.29
N GLU A 421 22.27 -11.41 -12.36
CA GLU A 421 21.83 -11.88 -13.70
C GLU A 421 22.71 -13.03 -14.24
N LYS A 422 24.01 -12.99 -13.96
CA LYS A 422 24.98 -14.02 -14.37
C LYS A 422 25.01 -15.22 -13.43
N SER A 423 24.84 -14.99 -12.14
CA SER A 423 25.11 -15.98 -11.11
C SER A 423 23.87 -16.77 -10.72
N VAL A 424 22.69 -16.16 -10.73
CA VAL A 424 21.41 -16.73 -10.32
C VAL A 424 20.90 -17.74 -11.37
N GLN A 425 20.52 -18.92 -10.93
CA GLN A 425 19.97 -20.00 -11.73
C GLN A 425 18.44 -20.09 -11.51
N PRO A 426 17.70 -20.80 -12.38
CA PRO A 426 16.29 -21.08 -12.15
C PRO A 426 16.06 -21.83 -10.84
N HIS A 427 14.91 -21.56 -10.20
CA HIS A 427 14.46 -22.15 -8.94
C HIS A 427 15.29 -21.80 -7.68
N ASP A 428 16.32 -20.93 -7.78
CA ASP A 428 17.07 -20.48 -6.61
C ASP A 428 16.17 -19.75 -5.60
N ALA A 429 16.56 -19.78 -4.33
CA ALA A 429 15.97 -18.97 -3.28
C ALA A 429 16.86 -17.78 -2.92
N LEU A 430 16.32 -16.57 -2.99
CA LEU A 430 17.04 -15.31 -2.77
C LEU A 430 16.46 -14.56 -1.56
N LEU A 431 17.28 -14.29 -0.55
CA LEU A 431 16.92 -13.39 0.55
C LEU A 431 17.44 -11.98 0.29
N PHE A 432 16.55 -11.00 0.19
CA PHE A 432 16.89 -9.59 0.19
C PHE A 432 16.68 -9.03 1.59
N LYS A 433 17.77 -8.61 2.25
CA LYS A 433 17.73 -8.13 3.63
C LYS A 433 18.56 -6.87 3.80
N GLY A 434 17.93 -5.79 4.25
CA GLY A 434 18.62 -4.54 4.58
C GLY A 434 17.64 -3.38 4.74
N VAL A 435 18.10 -2.16 4.43
CA VAL A 435 17.24 -0.96 4.47
C VAL A 435 17.00 -0.46 3.05
N ASP A 436 15.82 -0.73 2.49
CA ASP A 436 15.46 -0.50 1.09
C ASP A 436 15.70 0.95 0.65
N LYS A 437 15.28 1.93 1.45
CA LYS A 437 15.47 3.36 1.14
C LYS A 437 16.93 3.73 0.86
N PHE A 438 17.88 2.99 1.43
CA PHE A 438 19.32 3.24 1.30
C PHE A 438 19.97 2.28 0.31
N CYS A 439 19.61 1.00 0.38
CA CYS A 439 20.19 -0.07 -0.43
C CYS A 439 19.47 -0.25 -1.77
N LYS A 440 18.38 0.50 -2.02
CA LYS A 440 17.53 0.42 -3.21
C LYS A 440 17.26 -1.02 -3.64
N PHE A 441 16.91 -1.89 -2.68
CA PHE A 441 16.71 -3.30 -2.94
C PHE A 441 15.52 -3.54 -3.86
N ALA A 442 14.48 -2.72 -3.75
CA ALA A 442 13.39 -2.67 -4.69
C ALA A 442 13.90 -2.50 -6.11
N ASP A 443 14.84 -1.58 -6.36
CA ASP A 443 15.42 -1.40 -7.69
C ASP A 443 16.29 -2.59 -8.15
N ILE A 444 17.02 -3.25 -7.24
CA ILE A 444 17.83 -4.44 -7.56
C ILE A 444 16.89 -5.59 -7.94
N TYR A 445 15.87 -5.80 -7.12
CA TYR A 445 14.78 -6.72 -7.37
C TYR A 445 14.11 -6.44 -8.72
N TYR A 446 13.65 -5.21 -8.96
CA TYR A 446 13.02 -4.80 -10.23
C TYR A 446 13.96 -4.90 -11.43
N GLY A 447 15.27 -4.69 -11.23
CA GLY A 447 16.30 -4.89 -12.25
C GLY A 447 16.39 -6.34 -12.70
N LEU A 448 16.23 -7.30 -11.78
CA LEU A 448 16.25 -8.74 -12.04
C LEU A 448 14.91 -9.25 -12.58
N THR A 449 13.78 -8.74 -12.08
CA THR A 449 12.43 -9.20 -12.42
C THR A 449 11.87 -8.56 -13.69
N ARG A 450 12.69 -8.39 -14.74
CA ARG A 450 12.23 -7.91 -16.06
C ARG A 450 11.05 -8.72 -16.64
N ASN A 451 10.72 -9.89 -16.06
CA ASN A 451 9.54 -10.72 -16.33
C ASN A 451 8.90 -11.26 -15.02
N LEU A 452 7.86 -10.55 -14.52
CA LEU A 452 6.80 -10.96 -13.57
C LEU A 452 6.94 -10.79 -12.04
N GLU A 453 5.75 -10.50 -11.50
CA GLU A 453 5.16 -10.31 -10.15
C GLU A 453 5.82 -9.36 -9.12
N LEU A 454 5.05 -8.33 -8.74
CA LEU A 454 5.34 -7.36 -7.68
C LEU A 454 4.59 -7.76 -6.40
N PRO A 455 5.13 -7.44 -5.20
CA PRO A 455 4.36 -7.54 -3.97
C PRO A 455 3.11 -6.65 -3.99
N PRO A 456 2.02 -7.02 -3.28
CA PRO A 456 0.81 -6.22 -3.24
C PRO A 456 1.08 -4.81 -2.67
N TYR A 457 0.72 -3.80 -3.45
CA TYR A 457 0.67 -2.40 -3.02
C TYR A 457 -0.52 -2.21 -2.06
N SER A 458 -0.25 -1.51 -0.97
CA SER A 458 -1.17 -1.32 0.15
C SER A 458 -2.48 -0.61 -0.24
N TYR A 459 -3.58 -1.33 -0.02
CA TYR A 459 -4.89 -0.76 0.25
C TYR A 459 -4.86 -0.09 1.63
N TYR A 460 -5.01 1.23 1.67
CA TYR A 460 -5.30 1.99 2.88
C TYR A 460 -6.69 2.61 2.70
N GLY A 461 -7.72 1.80 2.89
CA GLY A 461 -9.08 2.29 3.04
C GLY A 461 -9.76 1.52 4.17
N PRO A 462 -10.65 2.14 4.96
CA PRO A 462 -11.68 1.35 5.61
C PRO A 462 -12.42 0.57 4.51
N LEU A 463 -12.93 -0.64 4.82
CA LEU A 463 -14.16 -1.08 4.19
C LEU A 463 -15.14 0.06 4.44
N ALA A 464 -15.31 0.92 3.43
CA ALA A 464 -16.24 2.02 3.53
C ALA A 464 -17.62 1.40 3.37
N ASP A 465 -18.16 0.90 4.47
CA ASP A 465 -19.53 0.41 4.57
C ASP A 465 -20.57 1.53 4.28
N ASP A 466 -20.13 2.77 4.02
CA ASP A 466 -20.99 3.91 3.68
C ASP A 466 -20.98 4.34 2.20
N PHE A 467 -20.24 3.68 1.29
CA PHE A 467 -20.31 3.98 -0.14
C PHE A 467 -20.92 2.83 -0.94
N SER A 468 -22.25 2.75 -0.99
CA SER A 468 -22.93 1.95 -2.01
C SER A 468 -22.73 2.58 -3.38
N LEU A 469 -21.68 2.21 -4.11
CA LEU A 469 -21.65 2.40 -5.57
C LEU A 469 -22.82 1.61 -6.15
N HIS A 470 -23.80 2.26 -6.77
CA HIS A 470 -24.89 1.57 -7.47
C HIS A 470 -24.34 1.03 -8.80
N THR A 471 -23.58 -0.05 -8.71
CA THR A 471 -23.04 -0.78 -9.86
C THR A 471 -23.26 -2.27 -9.67
N ASP A 472 -23.70 -2.93 -10.74
CA ASP A 472 -23.79 -4.39 -10.78
C ASP A 472 -22.45 -5.05 -11.16
N ALA A 473 -21.39 -4.24 -11.36
CA ALA A 473 -20.11 -4.70 -11.85
C ALA A 473 -19.56 -5.87 -11.04
N LYS A 474 -18.98 -6.84 -11.76
CA LYS A 474 -18.28 -7.97 -11.14
C LYS A 474 -17.12 -7.46 -10.28
N ALA A 475 -16.31 -6.55 -10.83
CA ALA A 475 -15.23 -5.89 -10.11
C ALA A 475 -15.16 -4.39 -10.41
N PHE A 476 -14.75 -3.60 -9.43
CA PHE A 476 -14.44 -2.18 -9.63
C PHE A 476 -13.33 -1.71 -8.70
N ALA A 477 -12.61 -0.67 -9.09
CA ALA A 477 -11.65 0.03 -8.26
C ALA A 477 -11.71 1.55 -8.51
N VAL A 478 -11.64 2.34 -7.45
CA VAL A 478 -11.44 3.79 -7.51
C VAL A 478 -10.04 4.08 -7.00
N VAL A 479 -9.27 4.89 -7.72
CA VAL A 479 -7.86 5.16 -7.44
C VAL A 479 -7.57 6.65 -7.48
N ASP A 480 -6.80 7.13 -6.51
CA ASP A 480 -6.05 8.37 -6.65
C ASP A 480 -4.81 8.05 -7.50
N CYS A 481 -4.80 8.52 -8.74
CA CYS A 481 -3.73 8.23 -9.69
C CYS A 481 -2.41 8.93 -9.35
N THR A 482 -2.43 10.01 -8.56
CA THR A 482 -1.22 10.72 -8.15
C THR A 482 -0.49 9.92 -7.08
N THR A 483 -1.21 9.41 -6.09
CA THR A 483 -0.62 8.57 -5.03
C THR A 483 -0.61 7.08 -5.36
N ARG A 484 -1.32 6.68 -6.42
CA ARG A 484 -1.64 5.30 -6.81
C ARG A 484 -2.37 4.52 -5.70
N THR A 485 -3.12 5.21 -4.86
CA THR A 485 -3.85 4.60 -3.74
C THR A 485 -5.24 4.19 -4.19
N ILE A 486 -5.60 2.91 -4.02
CA ILE A 486 -6.99 2.47 -4.20
C ILE A 486 -7.84 3.03 -3.05
N LEU A 487 -8.81 3.87 -3.41
CA LEU A 487 -9.71 4.56 -2.50
C LEU A 487 -10.96 3.73 -2.18
N ALA A 488 -11.43 2.94 -3.13
CA ALA A 488 -12.59 2.05 -2.99
C ALA A 488 -12.48 0.89 -3.98
N GLY A 489 -13.15 -0.23 -3.71
CA GLY A 489 -13.17 -1.33 -4.65
C GLY A 489 -14.06 -2.51 -4.24
N LYS A 490 -14.43 -3.31 -5.24
CA LYS A 490 -15.11 -4.60 -5.12
C LYS A 490 -14.36 -5.60 -5.99
N ASN A 491 -14.06 -6.79 -5.45
CA ASN A 491 -13.39 -7.87 -6.16
C ASN A 491 -12.16 -7.39 -6.97
N ILE A 492 -11.36 -6.50 -6.36
CA ILE A 492 -10.35 -5.73 -7.11
C ILE A 492 -9.26 -6.59 -7.78
N GLU A 493 -9.08 -7.82 -7.32
CA GLU A 493 -8.13 -8.81 -7.86
C GLU A 493 -8.80 -9.85 -8.78
N GLU A 494 -10.11 -9.76 -9.03
CA GLU A 494 -10.81 -10.70 -9.92
C GLU A 494 -10.31 -10.53 -11.36
N LYS A 495 -9.81 -11.63 -11.95
CA LYS A 495 -9.30 -11.68 -13.30
C LYS A 495 -10.46 -11.73 -14.29
N LEU A 496 -10.60 -10.67 -15.08
CA LEU A 496 -11.67 -10.49 -16.05
C LEU A 496 -11.10 -10.06 -17.40
N GLU A 497 -11.79 -10.41 -18.48
CA GLU A 497 -11.54 -9.78 -19.77
C GLU A 497 -11.87 -8.28 -19.68
N VAL A 498 -10.96 -7.44 -20.19
CA VAL A 498 -11.11 -5.97 -20.12
C VAL A 498 -11.49 -5.32 -21.44
N ALA A 499 -11.71 -6.12 -22.49
CA ALA A 499 -12.05 -5.66 -23.84
C ALA A 499 -11.13 -4.50 -24.30
N SER A 500 -11.67 -3.50 -25.00
CA SER A 500 -10.89 -2.37 -25.54
C SER A 500 -10.17 -1.50 -24.52
N LEU A 501 -10.27 -1.74 -23.20
CA LEU A 501 -9.39 -1.10 -22.22
C LEU A 501 -7.93 -1.48 -22.44
N ALA A 502 -7.66 -2.64 -23.06
CA ALA A 502 -6.31 -3.04 -23.50
C ALA A 502 -5.61 -1.95 -24.35
N MET A 503 -6.36 -1.18 -25.14
CA MET A 503 -5.81 -0.11 -25.97
C MET A 503 -5.15 1.03 -25.19
N ILE A 504 -5.46 1.19 -23.90
CA ILE A 504 -4.75 2.12 -22.99
C ILE A 504 -3.27 1.74 -22.95
N VAL A 505 -2.98 0.46 -22.72
CA VAL A 505 -1.62 -0.06 -22.64
C VAL A 505 -0.95 -0.06 -24.01
N SER A 506 -1.68 -0.42 -25.07
CA SER A 506 -1.16 -0.36 -26.44
C SER A 506 -0.75 1.07 -26.84
N ALA A 507 -1.57 2.06 -26.53
CA ALA A 507 -1.25 3.46 -26.80
C ALA A 507 -0.03 3.92 -26.00
N LEU A 508 0.08 3.57 -24.71
CA LEU A 508 1.29 3.84 -23.93
C LEU A 508 2.53 3.18 -24.54
N THR A 509 2.40 1.93 -24.98
CA THR A 509 3.49 1.17 -25.61
C THR A 509 4.00 1.87 -26.86
N ALA A 510 3.11 2.38 -27.70
CA ALA A 510 3.50 3.17 -28.87
C ALA A 510 4.18 4.49 -28.48
N ILE A 511 3.62 5.22 -27.51
CA ILE A 511 4.14 6.51 -27.03
C ILE A 511 5.55 6.38 -26.46
N GLU A 512 5.86 5.30 -25.75
CA GLU A 512 7.16 5.11 -25.10
C GLU A 512 8.26 4.63 -26.05
N ASN A 513 7.91 4.09 -27.22
CA ASN A 513 8.87 3.37 -28.06
C ASN A 513 9.11 4.01 -29.44
N ARG A 514 8.25 4.92 -29.90
CA ARG A 514 8.32 5.52 -31.24
C ARG A 514 7.98 7.00 -31.20
N SER A 515 8.47 7.74 -32.20
CA SER A 515 8.09 9.13 -32.37
C SER A 515 6.69 9.23 -32.95
N MET A 516 5.88 10.15 -32.42
CA MET A 516 4.49 10.39 -32.85
C MET A 516 4.37 10.91 -34.29
N ASP A 517 5.48 11.37 -34.86
CA ASP A 517 5.60 11.86 -36.24
C ASP A 517 6.00 10.78 -37.25
N GLU A 518 6.29 9.56 -36.79
CA GLU A 518 6.66 8.47 -37.70
C GLU A 518 5.52 8.14 -38.67
N THR A 519 5.92 7.86 -39.91
CA THR A 519 5.01 7.39 -40.95
C THR A 519 4.77 5.90 -40.81
N VAL A 520 3.50 5.51 -40.71
CA VAL A 520 3.04 4.13 -40.64
C VAL A 520 2.39 3.76 -41.98
N THR A 521 2.93 2.73 -42.62
CA THR A 521 2.35 2.15 -43.85
C THR A 521 1.37 1.05 -43.49
N ILE A 522 0.11 1.16 -43.95
CA ILE A 522 -0.94 0.20 -43.62
C ILE A 522 -0.70 -1.13 -44.34
N SER A 523 -0.61 -2.22 -43.58
CA SER A 523 -0.42 -3.56 -44.12
C SER A 523 -1.77 -4.23 -44.44
N PRO A 524 -1.80 -5.25 -45.32
CA PRO A 524 -2.99 -6.09 -45.49
C PRO A 524 -3.43 -6.79 -44.19
N ILE A 525 -2.52 -7.03 -43.25
CA ILE A 525 -2.79 -7.64 -41.95
C ILE A 525 -3.56 -6.63 -41.08
N SER A 526 -3.17 -5.36 -41.03
CA SER A 526 -3.91 -4.35 -40.26
C SER A 526 -5.36 -4.22 -40.73
N VAL A 527 -5.57 -4.24 -42.05
CA VAL A 527 -6.92 -4.19 -42.65
C VAL A 527 -7.74 -5.44 -42.30
N LYS A 528 -7.12 -6.63 -42.33
CA LYS A 528 -7.78 -7.88 -41.92
C LYS A 528 -8.05 -7.92 -40.41
N GLY A 529 -7.12 -7.43 -39.60
CA GLY A 529 -7.21 -7.33 -38.14
C GLY A 529 -8.33 -6.42 -37.66
N GLY A 530 -8.77 -5.47 -38.49
CA GLY A 530 -9.97 -4.65 -38.24
C GLY A 530 -11.31 -5.30 -38.63
N ARG A 531 -11.32 -6.47 -39.30
CA ARG A 531 -12.58 -7.15 -39.69
C ARG A 531 -13.29 -7.67 -38.44
N ASN A 532 -14.60 -7.45 -38.35
CA ASN A 532 -15.47 -7.82 -37.22
C ASN A 532 -15.25 -7.00 -35.92
N GLY A 533 -14.86 -5.73 -36.04
CA GLY A 533 -14.77 -4.77 -34.93
C GLY A 533 -14.94 -3.32 -35.39
N SER A 534 -14.83 -2.36 -34.46
CA SER A 534 -14.85 -0.94 -34.82
C SER A 534 -13.61 -0.59 -35.65
N ASN A 535 -13.76 0.15 -36.73
CA ASN A 535 -12.67 0.47 -37.65
C ASN A 535 -12.91 1.82 -38.35
N ILE A 536 -11.85 2.34 -38.97
CA ILE A 536 -11.86 3.58 -39.80
C ILE A 536 -11.61 3.29 -41.28
N LYS A 537 -11.77 2.01 -41.68
CA LYS A 537 -11.67 1.51 -43.04
C LYS A 537 -10.35 1.90 -43.71
N LEU A 538 -9.24 1.63 -43.05
CA LEU A 538 -7.90 1.80 -43.65
C LEU A 538 -7.73 0.91 -44.89
N VAL A 539 -6.94 1.37 -45.86
CA VAL A 539 -6.62 0.61 -47.09
C VAL A 539 -5.14 0.29 -47.09
N ALA A 540 -4.79 -0.95 -47.46
CA ALA A 540 -3.39 -1.38 -47.53
C ALA A 540 -2.59 -0.50 -48.51
N GLY A 541 -1.36 -0.15 -48.12
CA GLY A 541 -0.47 0.74 -48.87
C GLY A 541 -0.64 2.23 -48.57
N GLN A 542 -1.73 2.64 -47.91
CA GLN A 542 -1.87 4.02 -47.42
C GLN A 542 -0.86 4.33 -46.32
N GLN A 543 -0.52 5.61 -46.15
CA GLN A 543 0.43 6.07 -45.15
C GLN A 543 -0.21 7.12 -44.23
N TYR A 544 -0.02 6.96 -42.92
CA TYR A 544 -0.55 7.88 -41.90
C TYR A 544 0.51 8.16 -40.83
N ARG A 545 0.39 9.28 -40.11
CA ARG A 545 1.22 9.50 -38.92
C ARG A 545 0.82 8.54 -37.80
N LEU A 546 1.80 8.09 -37.02
CA LEU A 546 1.57 7.26 -35.84
C LEU A 546 0.58 7.93 -34.86
N SER A 547 0.73 9.23 -34.64
CA SER A 547 -0.21 10.02 -33.82
C SER A 547 -1.64 9.95 -34.31
N ASP A 548 -1.89 10.02 -35.62
CA ASP A 548 -3.23 9.99 -36.18
C ASP A 548 -3.90 8.62 -36.00
N LEU A 549 -3.15 7.54 -36.19
CA LEU A 549 -3.65 6.18 -35.94
C LEU A 549 -3.94 5.96 -34.45
N LEU A 550 -3.12 6.49 -33.54
CA LEU A 550 -3.38 6.45 -32.10
C LEU A 550 -4.64 7.23 -31.71
N LYS A 551 -4.83 8.45 -32.25
CA LYS A 551 -6.05 9.23 -32.02
C LYS A 551 -7.30 8.47 -32.46
N ALA A 552 -7.29 7.91 -33.68
CA ALA A 552 -8.41 7.12 -34.20
C ALA A 552 -8.69 5.86 -33.36
N SER A 553 -7.63 5.19 -32.89
CA SER A 553 -7.74 4.03 -32.02
C SER A 553 -8.38 4.39 -30.68
N MET A 554 -7.95 5.47 -30.04
CA MET A 554 -8.47 5.87 -28.73
C MET A 554 -9.89 6.43 -28.78
N LEU A 555 -10.25 7.18 -29.84
CA LEU A 555 -11.57 7.80 -30.01
C LEU A 555 -12.67 6.79 -30.40
N ARG A 556 -12.40 5.93 -31.38
CA ARG A 556 -13.40 5.02 -31.96
C ARG A 556 -13.19 3.56 -31.60
N SER A 557 -12.15 3.23 -30.83
CA SER A 557 -11.68 1.85 -30.67
C SER A 557 -11.36 1.22 -32.04
N ALA A 558 -10.73 1.97 -32.94
CA ALA A 558 -10.44 1.52 -34.30
C ALA A 558 -9.39 0.38 -34.30
N PHE A 559 -9.84 -0.85 -34.55
CA PHE A 559 -8.99 -2.05 -34.51
C PHE A 559 -8.00 -2.09 -35.66
N ASP A 560 -8.40 -1.64 -36.85
CA ASP A 560 -7.50 -1.52 -38.00
C ASP A 560 -6.34 -0.55 -37.72
N ALA A 561 -6.64 0.60 -37.11
CA ALA A 561 -5.63 1.58 -36.72
C ALA A 561 -4.69 1.04 -35.63
N MET A 562 -5.23 0.44 -34.56
CA MET A 562 -4.39 -0.09 -33.47
C MET A 562 -3.55 -1.30 -33.91
N THR A 563 -4.06 -2.12 -34.82
CA THR A 563 -3.27 -3.22 -35.42
C THR A 563 -2.11 -2.66 -36.24
N ALA A 564 -2.34 -1.60 -37.04
CA ALA A 564 -1.27 -0.93 -37.78
C ALA A 564 -0.22 -0.29 -36.86
N VAL A 565 -0.64 0.34 -35.76
CA VAL A 565 0.25 0.85 -34.70
C VAL A 565 1.11 -0.28 -34.14
N ALA A 566 0.49 -1.41 -33.80
CA ALA A 566 1.18 -2.55 -33.21
C ALA A 566 2.22 -3.15 -34.15
N GLU A 567 1.86 -3.40 -35.42
CA GLU A 567 2.79 -3.89 -36.44
C GLU A 567 3.98 -2.95 -36.66
N HIS A 568 3.74 -1.64 -36.70
CA HIS A 568 4.80 -0.67 -36.92
C HIS A 568 5.74 -0.56 -35.72
N VAL A 569 5.19 -0.42 -34.51
CA VAL A 569 5.98 -0.22 -33.28
C VAL A 569 6.78 -1.48 -32.95
N GLY A 570 6.10 -2.64 -32.92
CA GLY A 570 6.70 -3.92 -32.55
C GLY A 570 7.40 -4.64 -33.69
N LYS A 571 7.33 -4.13 -34.93
CA LYS A 571 7.70 -4.81 -36.20
C LYS A 571 6.80 -6.00 -36.55
N ASN A 572 6.14 -6.61 -35.56
CA ASN A 572 5.07 -7.59 -35.69
C ASN A 572 4.16 -7.51 -34.44
N ILE A 573 3.02 -8.20 -34.46
CA ILE A 573 2.02 -8.16 -33.37
C ILE A 573 2.53 -8.82 -32.10
N ASP A 574 3.21 -9.97 -32.18
CA ASP A 574 3.64 -10.74 -31.01
C ASP A 574 4.66 -9.95 -30.18
N THR A 575 5.67 -9.38 -30.85
CA THR A 575 6.65 -8.50 -30.21
C THR A 575 5.98 -7.25 -29.62
N PHE A 576 4.96 -6.70 -30.27
CA PHE A 576 4.22 -5.58 -29.69
C PHE A 576 3.44 -6.00 -28.43
N VAL A 577 2.85 -7.20 -28.41
CA VAL A 577 2.14 -7.74 -27.24
C VAL A 577 3.12 -8.02 -26.09
N GLU A 578 4.33 -8.49 -26.37
CA GLU A 578 5.40 -8.59 -25.36
C GLU A 578 5.74 -7.22 -24.76
N MET A 579 5.94 -6.21 -25.61
CA MET A 579 6.19 -4.83 -25.17
C MET A 579 5.01 -4.28 -24.35
N MET A 580 3.78 -4.59 -24.75
CA MET A 580 2.56 -4.18 -24.06
C MET A 580 2.48 -4.77 -22.65
N ASN A 581 2.79 -6.07 -22.50
CA ASN A 581 2.85 -6.70 -21.18
C ASN A 581 4.00 -6.15 -20.32
N GLN A 582 5.14 -5.79 -20.92
CA GLN A 582 6.22 -5.09 -20.21
C GLN A 582 5.78 -3.71 -19.69
N VAL A 583 5.02 -2.96 -20.49
CA VAL A 583 4.46 -1.66 -20.06
C VAL A 583 3.42 -1.84 -18.96
N ALA A 584 2.56 -2.87 -19.04
CA ALA A 584 1.62 -3.20 -17.97
C ALA A 584 2.36 -3.51 -16.65
N LEU A 585 3.41 -4.33 -16.70
CA LEU A 585 4.24 -4.64 -15.54
C LEU A 585 4.94 -3.39 -14.98
N LYS A 586 5.52 -2.55 -15.83
CA LYS A 586 6.13 -1.26 -15.45
C LYS A 586 5.13 -0.32 -14.78
N ALA A 587 3.86 -0.36 -15.20
CA ALA A 587 2.79 0.41 -14.59
C ALA A 587 2.39 -0.11 -13.20
N GLY A 588 2.73 -1.36 -12.86
CA GLY A 588 2.38 -2.02 -11.61
C GLY A 588 1.24 -3.05 -11.73
N ALA A 589 0.85 -3.40 -12.96
CA ALA A 589 -0.22 -4.38 -13.23
C ALA A 589 0.35 -5.79 -13.37
N VAL A 590 0.29 -6.57 -12.29
CA VAL A 590 0.97 -7.86 -12.15
C VAL A 590 0.05 -9.07 -12.33
N ASN A 591 -1.23 -8.87 -12.11
CA ASN A 591 -2.32 -9.80 -12.38
C ASN A 591 -2.95 -9.51 -13.76
N THR A 592 -2.13 -9.10 -14.74
CA THR A 592 -2.58 -8.69 -16.08
C THR A 592 -1.76 -9.38 -17.14
N PHE A 593 -2.45 -9.91 -18.14
CA PHE A 593 -1.84 -10.52 -19.30
C PHE A 593 -2.67 -10.21 -20.54
N PHE A 594 -2.06 -9.54 -21.52
CA PHE A 594 -2.68 -9.23 -22.79
C PHE A 594 -2.15 -10.18 -23.87
N THR A 595 -3.05 -10.62 -24.75
CA THR A 595 -2.71 -11.49 -25.89
C THR A 595 -2.84 -10.79 -27.23
N ASN A 596 -3.41 -9.57 -27.25
CA ASN A 596 -3.58 -8.79 -28.46
C ASN A 596 -3.66 -7.28 -28.15
N PRO A 597 -3.29 -6.41 -29.10
CA PRO A 597 -3.22 -4.97 -28.86
C PRO A 597 -4.58 -4.26 -28.81
N THR A 598 -5.67 -4.96 -29.13
CA THR A 598 -7.00 -4.35 -29.32
C THR A 598 -8.00 -4.69 -28.22
N GLY A 599 -7.73 -5.71 -27.42
CA GLY A 599 -8.68 -6.27 -26.46
C GLY A 599 -9.81 -7.08 -27.10
N ARG A 600 -9.54 -7.71 -28.26
CA ARG A 600 -10.48 -8.63 -28.90
C ARG A 600 -10.67 -9.87 -28.02
N PRO A 601 -11.86 -10.50 -28.04
CA PRO A 601 -12.13 -11.73 -27.30
C PRO A 601 -11.10 -12.79 -27.67
N ASP A 602 -10.41 -13.30 -26.67
CA ASP A 602 -9.46 -14.40 -26.74
C ASP A 602 -9.46 -15.08 -25.36
N ALA A 603 -9.35 -16.41 -25.33
CA ALA A 603 -9.55 -17.21 -24.12
C ALA A 603 -8.48 -16.98 -23.04
N SER A 604 -7.37 -16.34 -23.37
CA SER A 604 -6.19 -16.21 -22.50
C SER A 604 -5.92 -14.81 -21.92
N GLY A 605 -6.53 -13.75 -22.46
CA GLY A 605 -6.24 -12.38 -22.04
C GLY A 605 -7.08 -11.91 -20.85
N TYR A 606 -6.47 -11.32 -19.83
CA TYR A 606 -7.17 -10.84 -18.63
C TYR A 606 -6.45 -9.67 -17.93
N SER A 607 -7.19 -8.98 -17.07
CA SER A 607 -6.64 -8.03 -16.08
C SER A 607 -7.55 -7.97 -14.86
N THR A 608 -7.18 -7.20 -13.83
CA THR A 608 -7.99 -6.97 -12.63
C THR A 608 -8.36 -5.50 -12.51
N ALA A 609 -9.34 -5.16 -11.68
CA ALA A 609 -9.73 -3.77 -11.49
C ALA A 609 -8.59 -2.96 -10.84
N ARG A 610 -7.82 -3.58 -9.92
CA ARG A 610 -6.61 -3.01 -9.33
C ARG A 610 -5.54 -2.73 -10.39
N ASP A 611 -5.25 -3.70 -11.24
CA ASP A 611 -4.18 -3.59 -12.22
C ASP A 611 -4.49 -2.54 -13.29
N MET A 612 -5.73 -2.52 -13.78
CA MET A 612 -6.19 -1.47 -14.67
C MET A 612 -6.12 -0.10 -14.00
N ALA A 613 -6.33 0.00 -12.68
CA ALA A 613 -6.17 1.25 -11.94
C ALA A 613 -4.70 1.70 -11.91
N MET A 614 -3.75 0.76 -11.77
CA MET A 614 -2.32 1.05 -11.86
C MET A 614 -1.91 1.49 -13.27
N ILE A 615 -2.38 0.77 -14.30
CA ILE A 615 -2.19 1.12 -15.71
C ILE A 615 -2.69 2.54 -15.99
N VAL A 616 -3.90 2.87 -15.56
CA VAL A 616 -4.47 4.21 -15.77
C VAL A 616 -3.67 5.26 -14.99
N SER A 617 -3.27 4.98 -13.75
CA SER A 617 -2.44 5.90 -12.94
C SER A 617 -1.10 6.20 -13.61
N TYR A 618 -0.47 5.16 -14.19
CA TYR A 618 0.74 5.31 -14.98
C TYR A 618 0.47 6.11 -16.26
N ALA A 619 -0.61 5.80 -16.96
CA ALA A 619 -0.96 6.44 -18.22
C ALA A 619 -1.19 7.94 -18.08
N VAL A 620 -1.93 8.35 -17.05
CA VAL A 620 -2.23 9.77 -16.80
C VAL A 620 -1.01 10.57 -16.36
N SER A 621 0.11 9.93 -16.02
CA SER A 621 1.37 10.65 -15.79
C SER A 621 2.06 11.08 -17.10
N ASN A 622 1.66 10.53 -18.25
CA ASN A 622 2.21 10.84 -19.55
C ASN A 622 1.42 11.96 -20.25
N ARG A 623 2.09 13.08 -20.57
CA ARG A 623 1.44 14.27 -21.19
C ARG A 623 0.86 14.00 -22.57
N ILE A 624 1.52 13.17 -23.40
CA ILE A 624 1.01 12.81 -24.74
C ILE A 624 -0.25 11.97 -24.59
N PHE A 625 -0.25 11.03 -23.64
CA PHE A 625 -1.41 10.19 -23.37
C PHE A 625 -2.61 11.00 -22.85
N GLN A 626 -2.38 11.98 -21.95
CA GLN A 626 -3.43 12.92 -21.51
C GLN A 626 -4.08 13.66 -22.69
N GLN A 627 -3.28 14.12 -23.66
CA GLN A 627 -3.78 14.80 -24.85
C GLN A 627 -4.65 13.88 -25.69
N LEU A 628 -4.22 12.63 -25.92
CA LEU A 628 -4.99 11.66 -26.71
C LEU A 628 -6.36 11.34 -26.09
N MET A 629 -6.44 11.18 -24.78
CA MET A 629 -7.69 10.84 -24.10
C MET A 629 -8.67 12.00 -23.96
N SER A 630 -8.19 13.24 -24.05
CA SER A 630 -9.02 14.45 -23.95
C SER A 630 -9.70 14.82 -25.28
N LEU A 631 -9.40 14.10 -26.36
CA LEU A 631 -9.98 14.37 -27.68
C LEU A 631 -11.47 13.99 -27.72
N THR A 632 -12.28 14.83 -28.35
CA THR A 632 -13.70 14.58 -28.64
C THR A 632 -13.91 14.25 -30.12
N SER A 633 -13.05 14.79 -30.98
CA SER A 633 -12.94 14.49 -32.40
C SER A 633 -11.49 14.64 -32.88
N CYS A 634 -11.16 14.02 -34.01
CA CYS A 634 -9.96 14.35 -34.76
C CYS A 634 -10.18 14.11 -36.25
N SER A 635 -9.41 14.83 -37.08
CA SER A 635 -9.18 14.45 -38.48
C SER A 635 -7.86 13.69 -38.57
N ILE A 636 -7.84 12.62 -39.35
CA ILE A 636 -6.61 11.91 -39.72
C ILE A 636 -6.37 12.08 -41.21
N THR A 637 -5.11 12.29 -41.59
CA THR A 637 -4.76 12.61 -42.99
C THR A 637 -3.93 11.51 -43.60
N GLU A 638 -4.36 10.97 -44.74
CA GLU A 638 -3.54 10.06 -45.52
C GLU A 638 -2.44 10.87 -46.24
N LEU A 639 -1.19 10.54 -45.96
CA LEU A 639 -0.03 11.41 -46.24
C LEU A 639 0.28 11.54 -47.74
N VAL A 640 -0.14 10.60 -48.59
CA VAL A 640 0.17 10.62 -50.03
C VAL A 640 -0.90 11.36 -50.83
N SER A 641 -2.17 11.03 -50.60
CA SER A 641 -3.32 11.59 -51.30
C SER A 641 -3.86 12.88 -50.66
N GLY A 642 -3.45 13.19 -49.44
CA GLY A 642 -3.98 14.31 -48.65
C GLY A 642 -5.43 14.11 -48.20
N ARG A 643 -6.00 12.91 -48.41
CA ARG A 643 -7.39 12.63 -48.07
C ARG A 643 -7.57 12.56 -46.56
N GLU A 644 -8.49 13.36 -46.06
CA GLU A 644 -8.83 13.38 -44.64
C GLU A 644 -9.98 12.41 -44.30
N LYS A 645 -9.94 11.88 -43.09
CA LYS A 645 -11.03 11.14 -42.47
C LYS A 645 -11.29 11.69 -41.08
N GLU A 646 -12.52 12.14 -40.85
CA GLU A 646 -12.92 12.55 -39.51
C GLU A 646 -13.34 11.35 -38.66
N THR A 647 -13.00 11.40 -37.38
CA THR A 647 -13.48 10.48 -36.38
C THR A 647 -13.89 11.23 -35.13
N THR A 648 -14.96 10.76 -34.49
CA THR A 648 -15.46 11.33 -33.25
C THR A 648 -15.49 10.25 -32.20
N THR A 649 -15.40 10.66 -30.94
CA THR A 649 -15.50 9.75 -29.82
C THR A 649 -16.80 8.93 -29.89
N THR A 650 -16.74 7.64 -29.57
CA THR A 650 -17.95 6.82 -29.42
C THR A 650 -18.60 7.02 -28.04
N LEU A 651 -18.05 7.90 -27.20
CA LEU A 651 -18.45 8.08 -25.81
C LEU A 651 -19.40 9.28 -25.68
N PRO A 652 -20.67 9.07 -25.25
CA PRO A 652 -21.67 10.14 -25.15
C PRO A 652 -21.30 11.26 -24.16
N LEU A 653 -20.48 10.96 -23.17
CA LEU A 653 -20.13 11.86 -22.06
C LEU A 653 -19.18 13.01 -22.42
N LEU A 654 -18.44 12.86 -23.52
CA LEU A 654 -17.56 13.89 -24.07
C LEU A 654 -18.23 14.67 -25.21
N LYS A 655 -19.49 14.38 -25.54
CA LYS A 655 -20.26 15.06 -26.59
C LYS A 655 -21.18 16.13 -25.98
N HIS A 656 -20.79 17.39 -26.11
CA HIS A 656 -21.57 18.52 -25.62
C HIS A 656 -22.91 18.74 -26.36
N GLU A 657 -22.98 18.35 -27.63
CA GLU A 657 -24.01 18.86 -28.58
C GLU A 657 -25.10 17.86 -28.97
N SER A 658 -25.09 16.62 -28.44
CA SER A 658 -26.04 15.57 -28.85
C SER A 658 -26.60 14.81 -27.64
N LYS A 659 -27.24 15.53 -26.72
CA LYS A 659 -27.75 14.95 -25.45
C LYS A 659 -29.24 14.62 -25.52
N PRO A 660 -29.65 13.44 -25.04
CA PRO A 660 -31.00 13.22 -24.54
C PRO A 660 -31.26 14.05 -23.28
N VAL A 661 -32.46 14.60 -23.12
CA VAL A 661 -32.87 15.56 -22.06
C VAL A 661 -32.66 15.04 -20.61
N TYR A 662 -32.47 13.73 -20.40
CA TYR A 662 -32.23 13.13 -19.08
C TYR A 662 -30.74 13.11 -18.63
N LEU A 663 -29.81 13.63 -19.45
CA LEU A 663 -28.36 13.72 -19.17
C LEU A 663 -27.96 15.15 -18.73
N ASP A 664 -28.56 15.64 -17.65
CA ASP A 664 -28.40 17.02 -17.16
C ASP A 664 -27.13 17.27 -16.32
N TYR A 665 -26.23 16.29 -16.20
CA TYR A 665 -25.04 16.41 -15.35
C TYR A 665 -23.74 16.18 -16.10
N TYR A 666 -23.02 17.28 -16.27
CA TYR A 666 -21.70 17.36 -16.87
C TYR A 666 -20.59 17.41 -15.79
N CYS A 667 -19.42 16.80 -16.03
CA CYS A 667 -18.20 16.98 -15.22
C CYS A 667 -17.13 17.58 -16.13
N ASP A 668 -16.94 18.90 -16.02
CA ASP A 668 -15.83 19.66 -16.61
C ASP A 668 -14.45 19.06 -16.32
N CYS A 669 -14.40 18.29 -15.24
CA CYS A 669 -13.23 17.61 -14.73
C CYS A 669 -12.84 16.34 -15.49
N ALA A 670 -13.72 15.75 -16.31
CA ALA A 670 -13.44 14.49 -16.99
C ALA A 670 -12.43 14.70 -18.12
N ILE A 671 -11.32 13.96 -18.10
CA ILE A 671 -10.22 14.10 -19.08
C ILE A 671 -9.97 12.84 -19.90
N GLY A 672 -10.73 11.78 -19.67
CA GLY A 672 -10.56 10.54 -20.39
C GLY A 672 -11.50 9.46 -19.89
N ILE A 673 -12.14 8.79 -20.84
CA ILE A 673 -12.93 7.59 -20.61
C ILE A 673 -12.54 6.62 -21.72
N LYS A 674 -12.20 5.37 -21.38
CA LYS A 674 -12.08 4.28 -22.36
C LYS A 674 -13.06 3.20 -21.96
N ALA A 675 -13.99 2.89 -22.86
CA ALA A 675 -14.92 1.79 -22.70
C ALA A 675 -14.55 0.60 -23.60
N GLY A 676 -14.99 -0.58 -23.22
CA GLY A 676 -14.91 -1.81 -24.00
C GLY A 676 -16.08 -2.73 -23.66
N LYS A 677 -16.61 -3.43 -24.66
CA LYS A 677 -17.69 -4.41 -24.47
C LYS A 677 -17.51 -5.59 -25.40
N ASN A 678 -17.63 -6.80 -24.86
CA ASN A 678 -17.83 -8.02 -25.62
C ASN A 678 -18.75 -8.99 -24.83
N ALA A 679 -19.04 -10.17 -25.39
CA ALA A 679 -19.95 -11.14 -24.77
C ALA A 679 -19.43 -11.74 -23.44
N HIS A 680 -18.12 -11.83 -23.27
CA HIS A 680 -17.45 -12.41 -22.10
C HIS A 680 -17.07 -11.36 -21.06
N SER A 681 -16.46 -10.25 -21.49
CA SER A 681 -16.08 -9.10 -20.65
C SER A 681 -17.27 -8.36 -20.07
N LYS A 682 -18.45 -8.52 -20.67
CA LYS A 682 -19.60 -7.61 -20.48
C LYS A 682 -19.15 -6.15 -20.63
N GLN A 683 -19.71 -5.20 -19.89
CA GLN A 683 -19.31 -3.79 -19.93
C GLN A 683 -18.07 -3.54 -19.07
N CYS A 684 -17.03 -2.95 -19.68
CA CYS A 684 -15.82 -2.49 -18.99
C CYS A 684 -15.57 -1.01 -19.28
N VAL A 685 -15.18 -0.24 -18.26
CA VAL A 685 -14.92 1.20 -18.36
C VAL A 685 -13.74 1.58 -17.48
N ALA A 686 -12.81 2.36 -18.04
CA ALA A 686 -11.83 3.13 -17.29
C ALA A 686 -12.14 4.61 -17.49
N SER A 687 -12.40 5.33 -16.40
CA SER A 687 -12.70 6.76 -16.44
C SER A 687 -11.73 7.52 -15.55
N CYS A 688 -11.35 8.74 -15.96
CA CYS A 688 -10.41 9.58 -15.24
C CYS A 688 -10.90 11.03 -15.25
N ALA A 689 -10.77 11.67 -14.09
CA ALA A 689 -11.05 13.08 -13.90
C ALA A 689 -9.86 13.79 -13.29
N LYS A 690 -9.59 14.99 -13.80
CA LYS A 690 -8.68 15.94 -13.19
C LYS A 690 -9.35 16.57 -11.98
N THR A 691 -8.67 16.50 -10.85
CA THR A 691 -9.04 17.21 -9.63
C THR A 691 -8.04 18.34 -9.39
N ALA A 692 -8.31 19.15 -8.37
CA ALA A 692 -7.37 20.17 -7.94
C ALA A 692 -6.10 19.57 -7.28
N GLU A 693 -6.10 18.28 -6.93
CA GLU A 693 -5.02 17.54 -6.24
C GLU A 693 -4.30 16.54 -7.15
N GLY A 694 -4.75 16.38 -8.39
CA GLY A 694 -4.18 15.40 -9.32
C GLY A 694 -5.22 14.77 -10.22
N TYR A 695 -5.21 13.44 -10.27
CA TYR A 695 -6.14 12.66 -11.08
C TYR A 695 -6.78 11.58 -10.23
N ILE A 696 -8.09 11.38 -10.38
CA ILE A 696 -8.81 10.24 -9.81
C ILE A 696 -9.37 9.43 -10.97
N ALA A 697 -9.23 8.12 -10.89
CA ALA A 697 -9.80 7.21 -11.87
C ALA A 697 -10.72 6.17 -11.23
N ALA A 698 -11.72 5.73 -11.99
CA ALA A 698 -12.57 4.61 -11.66
C ALA A 698 -12.50 3.56 -12.77
N ILE A 699 -12.29 2.32 -12.36
CA ILE A 699 -12.22 1.13 -13.19
C ILE A 699 -13.43 0.27 -12.86
N ILE A 700 -14.17 -0.13 -13.88
CA ILE A 700 -15.37 -0.95 -13.79
C ILE A 700 -15.21 -2.10 -14.77
N LEU A 701 -15.35 -3.34 -14.30
CA LEU A 701 -15.20 -4.56 -15.10
C LEU A 701 -16.42 -5.46 -14.93
N GLY A 702 -16.91 -6.02 -16.04
CA GLY A 702 -17.91 -7.09 -15.99
C GLY A 702 -19.33 -6.66 -15.65
N ALA A 703 -19.74 -5.41 -15.94
CA ALA A 703 -21.09 -4.92 -15.67
C ALA A 703 -22.12 -5.45 -16.67
N ASP A 704 -23.31 -5.86 -16.19
CA ASP A 704 -24.35 -6.55 -16.97
C ASP A 704 -25.23 -5.57 -17.75
N ASP A 705 -25.82 -4.59 -17.05
CA ASP A 705 -26.77 -3.67 -17.65
C ASP A 705 -26.07 -2.36 -18.04
N TYR A 706 -26.06 -2.04 -19.35
CA TYR A 706 -25.51 -0.78 -19.84
C TYR A 706 -26.31 0.44 -19.37
N GLU A 707 -27.64 0.33 -19.33
CA GLU A 707 -28.55 1.40 -18.95
C GLU A 707 -28.51 1.65 -17.44
N TYR A 708 -28.26 0.61 -16.63
CA TYR A 708 -28.02 0.72 -15.19
C TYR A 708 -26.60 1.23 -14.87
N ASN A 709 -25.56 0.73 -15.55
CA ASN A 709 -24.18 1.10 -15.27
C ASN A 709 -23.69 2.33 -16.04
N ARG A 710 -24.40 2.85 -17.03
CA ARG A 710 -24.17 4.24 -17.48
C ARG A 710 -24.40 5.23 -16.32
N PHE A 711 -25.16 4.84 -15.28
CA PHE A 711 -25.26 5.58 -14.01
C PHE A 711 -24.10 5.31 -13.03
N SER A 712 -23.33 4.23 -13.15
CA SER A 712 -22.10 4.04 -12.36
C SER A 712 -21.01 5.08 -12.72
N PHE A 713 -21.11 5.66 -13.93
CA PHE A 713 -20.39 6.88 -14.30
C PHE A 713 -20.95 8.13 -13.59
N LEU A 714 -22.26 8.24 -13.39
CA LEU A 714 -22.88 9.28 -12.56
C LEU A 714 -22.52 9.11 -11.08
N ASP A 715 -22.31 7.89 -10.60
CA ASP A 715 -21.80 7.62 -9.26
C ASP A 715 -20.31 7.92 -9.15
N THR A 716 -19.50 7.65 -10.19
CA THR A 716 -18.12 8.16 -10.28
C THR A 716 -18.12 9.69 -10.28
N ALA A 717 -19.01 10.35 -11.02
CA ALA A 717 -19.17 11.81 -11.02
C ALA A 717 -19.76 12.34 -9.70
N ARG A 718 -20.59 11.58 -8.96
CA ARG A 718 -21.07 11.89 -7.61
C ARG A 718 -19.98 11.70 -6.57
N ILE A 719 -19.13 10.68 -6.69
CA ILE A 719 -17.92 10.47 -5.90
C ILE A 719 -16.98 11.65 -6.13
N LEU A 720 -16.73 12.02 -7.38
CA LEU A 720 -15.94 13.19 -7.77
C LEU A 720 -16.58 14.52 -7.28
N ARG A 721 -17.91 14.70 -7.37
CA ARG A 721 -18.62 15.89 -6.87
C ARG A 721 -18.71 15.95 -5.34
N SER A 722 -18.83 14.81 -4.65
CA SER A 722 -18.79 14.73 -3.19
C SER A 722 -17.38 15.06 -2.65
N SER A 723 -16.34 14.74 -3.44
CA SER A 723 -14.97 15.17 -3.19
C SER A 723 -14.68 16.63 -3.60
N GLN A 724 -15.58 17.30 -4.35
CA GLN A 724 -15.43 18.67 -4.86
C GLN A 724 -16.46 19.69 -4.33
N LYS A 725 -17.45 19.33 -3.50
CA LYS A 725 -18.46 20.28 -3.01
C LYS A 725 -17.93 21.17 -1.87
N SER A 726 -17.59 22.40 -2.21
CA SER A 726 -17.90 23.57 -1.37
C SER A 726 -19.38 23.95 -1.56
N PRO A 727 -20.10 24.44 -0.52
CA PRO A 727 -21.49 24.87 -0.66
C PRO A 727 -21.58 26.22 -1.38
N GLY A 728 -22.26 26.26 -2.52
CA GLY A 728 -22.82 27.49 -3.09
C GLY A 728 -24.22 27.78 -2.53
N PRO A 729 -24.70 29.03 -2.59
CA PRO A 729 -25.96 29.42 -1.96
C PRO A 729 -27.17 28.77 -2.66
N PRO A 730 -28.28 28.54 -1.95
CA PRO A 730 -29.46 27.91 -2.52
C PRO A 730 -30.14 28.87 -3.51
N SER A 731 -30.55 28.35 -4.67
CA SER A 731 -31.48 28.99 -5.61
C SER A 731 -32.73 28.12 -5.73
N PRO A 732 -33.93 28.70 -5.91
CA PRO A 732 -35.16 28.20 -5.31
C PRO A 732 -35.86 27.11 -6.11
N ALA A 733 -36.68 26.37 -5.36
CA ALA A 733 -37.68 25.38 -5.73
C ALA A 733 -38.12 25.33 -7.20
N TYR A 734 -38.09 24.11 -7.76
CA TYR A 734 -39.17 23.65 -8.64
C TYR A 734 -39.67 22.28 -8.17
N SER A 735 -40.92 22.31 -7.73
CA SER A 735 -41.78 21.20 -7.34
C SER A 735 -42.26 20.38 -8.55
N SER A 736 -42.54 19.09 -8.29
CA SER A 736 -43.42 18.16 -9.04
C SER A 736 -42.95 17.79 -10.46
N VAL A 737 -42.96 16.53 -10.88
CA VAL A 737 -44.09 15.59 -10.96
C VAL A 737 -43.54 14.16 -11.13
N TYR A 738 -44.17 13.19 -10.46
CA TYR A 738 -44.02 11.74 -10.68
C TYR A 738 -44.54 11.33 -12.08
N VAL A 739 -43.76 10.55 -12.85
CA VAL A 739 -44.10 9.24 -13.45
C VAL A 739 -42.81 8.46 -13.65
#